data_AF-A0AAV2ZZP4-F1
#
_entry.id   AF-A0AAV2ZZP4-F1
#
_cell.length_a   1.000
_cell.length_b   1.000
_cell.length_c   1.000
_cell.angle_alpha   90.00
_cell.angle_beta   90.00
_cell.angle_gamma   90.00
#
_symmetry.space_group_name_H-M   'P 1'
#
loop_
_entity.id
_entity.type
_entity.pdbx_description
1 polymer ?
#
loop_
_entity_poly.entity_id
_entity_poly.type
_entity_poly.pdbx_seq_one_letter_code
_entity_poly.pdbx_strand_id
1 'polypeptide(L)'
;MVTMSTVGYGDVYAKTTLGRLFMVFFILGGLAMFASYVPEIIELIGNRKKYGGSYSAVSGRKHIVVCGHITLESVSNFLKDFLHKDRDDVNVEIVFLHNISPNLELEALFKRHFTQVEFYQGSVLNPHDLARVKIESADACLILANKYCADPDAEDASNIMRVISIKNYHPKIRIITQMLQYHNKAHLLNIPSWNWKEGDDAICLAELKLGFIAQSCLAQGLSTMLANLFSMRSFIKIEEDTWQKYYLEGVANEMYTEYLSSAFVGLSFPAVCELCYVKLKLLMIAIEYKSEKGESRIIINPGNHVKLKEGTLGFFIASDAKEVKRAFFYCKACHDDITDPKRIKKCACKRLMYFEDEQPSALSPKKKQRNGGMRHSPNSSPNMMRHDPLLMAANDQIDNMDSSSVKKYDSTGMFHWCPAKEMEKVLLTRSEAAMTVLSGHVVVCIFGDVTSALIGLRNLVMPLRASNFHYHELKPIVFVGSLEYLKREWETLHNFPKVSILPGTPLSRADLRAVNINLCDMCVILSANQNNIDDTSLQDKECILASLNIKSMQFDDSIGVLQANSQGFTPPGMDRSSPDNSPVHGLARQPSITTGANIPIITELVNDSNVQFLDQDDDDDPDTELYLTQPFACGTAFAVSVLDSLMSATYFNDNILTLIRTLVTGGATPELEALIAEENALRGGYSTPQTLANRDRCRVAQLALYDGPFADLGDGGCYGDLYCKALKTYNMLCFGIYRLRDAHLSTPSQCTKRYVITNPPYEFELVPTDLIFCLMQFDHNASQSRASLSHSSHSSHSSSKKSSSVHSIPASANRQNRAKARDTRDKQKYVLEDRL
;
A
#
# COMPACT_ATOMS: atom_id res chain seq x y z
N MET A 1 -21.23 -69.13 -12.48
CA MET A 1 -20.76 -67.98 -11.67
C MET A 1 -19.51 -68.34 -10.85
N VAL A 2 -19.59 -69.32 -9.93
CA VAL A 2 -18.45 -69.79 -9.09
C VAL A 2 -17.17 -70.05 -9.88
N THR A 3 -17.25 -70.70 -11.04
CA THR A 3 -16.08 -70.95 -11.90
C THR A 3 -15.58 -69.71 -12.65
N MET A 4 -16.48 -68.80 -13.07
CA MET A 4 -16.09 -67.55 -13.78
C MET A 4 -15.42 -66.54 -12.85
N SER A 5 -15.85 -66.47 -11.58
CA SER A 5 -15.26 -65.61 -10.56
C SER A 5 -14.03 -66.23 -9.88
N THR A 6 -13.51 -67.36 -10.39
CA THR A 6 -12.34 -68.08 -9.87
C THR A 6 -12.44 -68.62 -8.44
N VAL A 7 -13.63 -68.66 -7.86
CA VAL A 7 -13.83 -69.07 -6.46
C VAL A 7 -13.69 -70.59 -6.27
N GLY A 8 -14.28 -71.39 -7.17
CA GLY A 8 -13.96 -72.82 -7.30
C GLY A 8 -14.21 -73.72 -6.08
N TYR A 9 -15.37 -73.62 -5.42
CA TYR A 9 -15.69 -74.41 -4.21
C TYR A 9 -15.56 -75.94 -4.37
N GLY A 10 -15.82 -76.48 -5.56
CA GLY A 10 -15.66 -77.92 -5.85
C GLY A 10 -16.78 -78.82 -5.31
N ASP A 11 -17.80 -78.24 -4.70
CA ASP A 11 -19.06 -78.87 -4.29
C ASP A 11 -19.89 -79.33 -5.50
N VAL A 12 -19.87 -78.55 -6.59
CA VAL A 12 -20.49 -78.90 -7.87
C VAL A 12 -19.46 -78.78 -8.99
N TYR A 13 -19.20 -79.89 -9.69
CA TYR A 13 -18.22 -79.95 -10.78
C TYR A 13 -18.64 -80.90 -11.91
N ALA A 14 -18.12 -80.65 -13.12
CA ALA A 14 -18.39 -81.49 -14.28
C ALA A 14 -17.73 -82.87 -14.13
N LYS A 15 -18.55 -83.93 -14.08
CA LYS A 15 -18.07 -85.33 -13.98
C LYS A 15 -17.83 -85.98 -15.34
N THR A 16 -18.55 -85.58 -16.38
CA THR A 16 -18.43 -86.16 -17.73
C THR A 16 -17.22 -85.60 -18.49
N THR A 17 -16.60 -86.41 -19.35
CA THR A 17 -15.42 -86.00 -20.15
C THR A 17 -15.74 -84.81 -21.05
N LEU A 18 -16.90 -84.82 -21.72
CA LEU A 18 -17.36 -83.71 -22.57
C LEU A 18 -17.62 -82.44 -21.75
N GLY A 19 -18.20 -82.57 -20.55
CA GLY A 19 -18.43 -81.45 -19.63
C GLY A 19 -17.13 -80.82 -19.15
N ARG A 20 -16.11 -81.64 -18.80
CA ARG A 20 -14.79 -81.14 -18.41
C ARG A 20 -14.08 -80.41 -19.56
N LEU A 21 -14.17 -80.94 -20.79
CA LEU A 21 -13.60 -80.28 -21.97
C LEU A 21 -14.24 -78.91 -22.23
N PHE A 22 -15.58 -78.83 -22.14
CA PHE A 22 -16.29 -77.55 -22.23
C PHE A 22 -15.85 -76.58 -21.12
N MET A 23 -15.72 -77.06 -19.88
CA MET A 23 -15.28 -76.21 -18.77
C MET A 23 -13.87 -75.65 -18.96
N VAL A 24 -12.94 -76.37 -19.61
CA VAL A 24 -11.60 -75.82 -19.94
C VAL A 24 -11.71 -74.62 -20.88
N PHE A 25 -12.45 -74.74 -21.99
CA PHE A 25 -12.66 -73.62 -22.92
C PHE A 25 -13.46 -72.48 -22.30
N PHE A 26 -14.46 -72.82 -21.48
CA PHE A 26 -15.28 -71.84 -20.77
C PHE A 26 -14.49 -71.09 -19.69
N ILE A 27 -13.54 -71.74 -19.01
CA ILE A 27 -12.63 -71.06 -18.07
C ILE A 27 -11.72 -70.10 -18.83
N LEU A 28 -11.10 -70.53 -19.94
CA LEU A 28 -10.23 -69.66 -20.74
C LEU A 28 -10.98 -68.43 -21.28
N GLY A 29 -12.16 -68.62 -21.86
CA GLY A 29 -12.98 -67.52 -22.38
C GLY A 29 -13.64 -66.68 -21.28
N GLY A 30 -14.15 -67.33 -20.23
CA GLY A 30 -14.82 -66.68 -19.10
C GLY A 30 -13.87 -65.83 -18.25
N LEU A 31 -12.62 -66.27 -18.06
CA LEU A 31 -11.59 -65.48 -17.40
C LEU A 31 -11.21 -64.24 -18.22
N ALA A 32 -11.03 -64.40 -19.54
CA ALA A 32 -10.73 -63.28 -20.43
C ALA A 32 -11.86 -62.23 -20.42
N MET A 33 -13.11 -62.68 -20.45
CA MET A 33 -14.28 -61.80 -20.36
C MET A 33 -14.43 -61.15 -18.98
N PHE A 34 -14.25 -61.91 -17.90
CA PHE A 34 -14.39 -61.39 -16.54
C PHE A 34 -13.29 -60.36 -16.21
N ALA A 35 -12.04 -60.63 -16.60
CA ALA A 35 -10.91 -59.74 -16.38
C ALA A 35 -10.99 -58.44 -17.20
N SER A 36 -11.72 -58.42 -18.33
CA SER A 36 -11.90 -57.22 -19.16
C SER A 36 -13.16 -56.44 -18.80
N TYR A 37 -14.32 -57.11 -18.77
CA TYR A 37 -15.62 -56.42 -18.67
C TYR A 37 -15.96 -55.97 -17.26
N VAL A 38 -15.56 -56.73 -16.21
CA VAL A 38 -15.92 -56.35 -14.84
C VAL A 38 -15.24 -55.05 -14.40
N PRO A 39 -13.92 -54.85 -14.62
CA PRO A 39 -13.28 -53.56 -14.34
C PRO A 39 -13.91 -52.40 -15.12
N GLU A 40 -14.18 -52.59 -16.41
CA GLU A 40 -14.75 -51.55 -17.28
C GLU A 40 -16.17 -51.15 -16.84
N ILE A 41 -17.00 -52.12 -16.46
CA ILE A 41 -18.34 -51.86 -15.91
C ILE A 41 -18.25 -51.15 -14.55
N ILE A 42 -17.32 -51.55 -13.69
CA ILE A 42 -17.11 -50.89 -12.38
C ILE A 42 -16.67 -49.44 -12.58
N GLU A 43 -15.80 -49.17 -13.56
CA GLU A 43 -15.36 -47.81 -13.89
C GLU A 43 -16.51 -46.95 -14.44
N LEU A 44 -17.36 -47.51 -15.31
CA LEU A 44 -18.54 -46.82 -15.84
C LEU A 44 -19.60 -46.53 -14.77
N ILE A 45 -19.85 -47.47 -13.85
CA ILE A 45 -20.80 -47.27 -12.74
C ILE A 45 -20.23 -46.33 -11.66
N GLY A 46 -18.91 -46.39 -11.44
CA GLY A 46 -18.18 -45.60 -10.47
C GLY A 46 -18.02 -44.12 -10.84
N ASN A 47 -18.16 -43.78 -12.13
CA ASN A 47 -18.03 -42.41 -12.66
C ASN A 47 -19.22 -41.47 -12.33
N ARG A 48 -19.67 -41.45 -11.08
CA ARG A 48 -20.58 -40.42 -10.57
C ARG A 48 -19.78 -39.20 -10.13
N LYS A 49 -20.09 -38.03 -10.70
CA LYS A 49 -19.50 -36.75 -10.22
C LYS A 49 -19.95 -36.49 -8.79
N LYS A 50 -19.02 -36.64 -7.84
CA LYS A 50 -19.22 -36.45 -6.39
C LYS A 50 -19.74 -35.05 -6.04
N TYR A 51 -19.24 -34.02 -6.74
CA TYR A 51 -19.55 -32.60 -6.48
C TYR A 51 -20.56 -32.01 -7.49
N GLY A 52 -21.54 -32.83 -7.88
CA GLY A 52 -22.70 -32.40 -8.68
C GLY A 52 -23.79 -31.70 -7.84
N GLY A 53 -25.03 -31.71 -8.31
CA GLY A 53 -26.17 -31.12 -7.60
C GLY A 53 -26.19 -29.58 -7.62
N SER A 54 -27.15 -28.95 -6.94
CA SER A 54 -27.33 -27.48 -6.90
C SER A 54 -27.32 -26.96 -5.48
N TYR A 55 -26.82 -25.74 -5.31
CA TYR A 55 -26.87 -25.01 -4.06
C TYR A 55 -28.31 -24.72 -3.65
N SER A 56 -28.60 -24.96 -2.37
CA SER A 56 -29.92 -24.78 -1.77
C SER A 56 -29.90 -23.57 -0.86
N ALA A 57 -30.26 -22.41 -1.43
CA ALA A 57 -30.24 -21.15 -0.69
C ALA A 57 -31.11 -21.22 0.58
N VAL A 58 -30.51 -20.91 1.73
CA VAL A 58 -31.20 -20.83 3.02
C VAL A 58 -31.81 -19.44 3.17
N SER A 59 -33.12 -19.38 3.44
CA SER A 59 -33.82 -18.09 3.60
C SER A 59 -33.21 -17.28 4.75
N GLY A 60 -32.84 -16.03 4.46
CA GLY A 60 -32.24 -15.10 5.44
C GLY A 60 -30.72 -15.21 5.59
N ARG A 61 -30.06 -16.15 4.90
CA ARG A 61 -28.60 -16.20 4.78
C ARG A 61 -28.15 -15.69 3.42
N LYS A 62 -27.06 -14.93 3.43
CA LYS A 62 -26.38 -14.53 2.20
C LYS A 62 -25.35 -15.60 1.85
N HIS A 63 -25.01 -15.73 0.57
CA HIS A 63 -23.87 -16.52 0.15
C HIS A 63 -23.05 -15.76 -0.89
N ILE A 64 -21.78 -16.12 -0.98
CA ILE A 64 -20.87 -15.64 -2.02
C ILE A 64 -20.44 -16.82 -2.90
N VAL A 65 -20.14 -16.52 -4.16
CA VAL A 65 -19.57 -17.51 -5.08
C VAL A 65 -18.10 -17.20 -5.31
N VAL A 66 -17.22 -18.16 -5.01
CA VAL A 66 -15.78 -18.04 -5.23
C VAL A 66 -15.37 -18.92 -6.42
N CYS A 67 -14.66 -18.35 -7.38
CA CYS A 67 -14.20 -19.03 -8.59
C CYS A 67 -12.79 -18.57 -9.00
N GLY A 68 -12.30 -19.05 -10.14
CA GLY A 68 -10.94 -18.75 -10.62
C GLY A 68 -9.95 -19.84 -10.19
N HIS A 69 -8.80 -19.45 -9.65
CA HIS A 69 -7.73 -20.34 -9.21
C HIS A 69 -7.98 -20.88 -7.79
N ILE A 70 -8.51 -22.11 -7.71
CA ILE A 70 -8.90 -22.77 -6.46
C ILE A 70 -7.91 -23.90 -6.15
N THR A 71 -7.02 -23.66 -5.19
CA THR A 71 -6.02 -24.60 -4.69
C THR A 71 -6.03 -24.62 -3.15
N LEU A 72 -5.30 -25.54 -2.53
CA LEU A 72 -5.19 -25.58 -1.06
C LEU A 72 -4.70 -24.25 -0.49
N GLU A 73 -3.64 -23.68 -1.08
CA GLU A 73 -3.03 -22.43 -0.63
C GLU A 73 -3.99 -21.25 -0.78
N SER A 74 -4.56 -21.04 -1.98
CA SER A 74 -5.45 -19.90 -2.24
C SER A 74 -6.71 -19.95 -1.39
N VAL A 75 -7.29 -21.14 -1.21
CA VAL A 75 -8.49 -21.34 -0.38
C VAL A 75 -8.15 -21.22 1.11
N SER A 76 -7.02 -21.76 1.57
CA SER A 76 -6.61 -21.67 2.98
C SER A 76 -6.41 -20.23 3.40
N ASN A 77 -5.66 -19.43 2.63
CA ASN A 77 -5.44 -18.01 2.92
C ASN A 77 -6.76 -17.24 2.91
N PHE A 78 -7.59 -17.46 1.88
CA PHE A 78 -8.90 -16.81 1.80
C PHE A 78 -9.82 -17.18 2.98
N LEU A 79 -9.93 -18.46 3.35
CA LEU A 79 -10.82 -18.90 4.44
C LEU A 79 -10.32 -18.45 5.82
N LYS A 80 -9.01 -18.44 6.06
CA LYS A 80 -8.40 -17.94 7.31
C LYS A 80 -8.82 -16.50 7.58
N ASP A 81 -8.78 -15.65 6.56
CA ASP A 81 -9.20 -14.26 6.67
C ASP A 81 -10.73 -14.10 6.60
N PHE A 82 -11.42 -14.81 5.70
CA PHE A 82 -12.86 -14.62 5.52
C PHE A 82 -13.67 -15.05 6.75
N LEU A 83 -13.32 -16.20 7.33
CA LEU A 83 -14.02 -16.83 8.46
C LEU A 83 -13.29 -16.61 9.80
N HIS A 84 -12.43 -15.59 9.90
CA HIS A 84 -11.70 -15.32 11.13
C HIS A 84 -12.66 -15.04 12.30
N LYS A 85 -12.30 -15.53 13.48
CA LYS A 85 -13.09 -15.42 14.71
C LYS A 85 -13.33 -13.98 15.19
N ASP A 86 -12.46 -13.04 14.80
CA ASP A 86 -12.53 -11.64 15.23
C ASP A 86 -13.46 -10.81 14.32
N ARG A 87 -14.03 -11.38 13.25
CA ARG A 87 -15.16 -10.75 12.57
C ARG A 87 -16.43 -10.90 13.38
N ASP A 88 -17.20 -9.83 13.45
CA ASP A 88 -18.60 -9.86 13.91
C ASP A 88 -19.36 -10.97 13.16
N ASP A 89 -20.29 -11.67 13.83
CA ASP A 89 -21.01 -12.85 13.32
C ASP A 89 -21.48 -12.70 11.85
N VAL A 90 -20.63 -13.12 10.91
CA VAL A 90 -20.92 -13.05 9.49
C VAL A 90 -21.71 -14.30 9.12
N ASN A 91 -23.01 -14.11 8.95
CA ASN A 91 -23.92 -15.17 8.48
C ASN A 91 -23.88 -15.27 6.94
N VAL A 92 -22.68 -15.51 6.39
CA VAL A 92 -22.41 -15.66 4.94
C VAL A 92 -21.82 -17.04 4.65
N GLU A 93 -22.46 -17.78 3.74
CA GLU A 93 -21.98 -19.08 3.25
C GLU A 93 -21.09 -18.89 2.01
N ILE A 94 -20.08 -19.74 1.84
CA ILE A 94 -19.09 -19.66 0.78
C ILE A 94 -19.27 -20.84 -0.17
N VAL A 95 -19.61 -20.54 -1.42
CA VAL A 95 -19.84 -21.54 -2.47
C VAL A 95 -18.69 -21.50 -3.48
N PHE A 96 -17.85 -22.53 -3.50
CA PHE A 96 -16.77 -22.65 -4.49
C PHE A 96 -17.28 -23.31 -5.78
N LEU A 97 -16.93 -22.71 -6.93
CA LEU A 97 -17.22 -23.26 -8.26
C LEU A 97 -15.93 -23.41 -9.07
N HIS A 98 -15.51 -24.67 -9.30
CA HIS A 98 -14.30 -24.98 -10.05
C HIS A 98 -14.47 -26.19 -10.98
N ASN A 99 -13.76 -26.23 -12.09
CA ASN A 99 -13.89 -27.32 -13.08
C ASN A 99 -13.11 -28.58 -12.67
N ILE A 100 -11.98 -28.40 -11.98
CA ILE A 100 -11.14 -29.49 -11.45
C ILE A 100 -11.68 -29.93 -10.09
N SER A 101 -11.76 -31.25 -9.88
CA SER A 101 -12.15 -31.81 -8.57
C SER A 101 -11.10 -31.49 -7.50
N PRO A 102 -11.50 -31.21 -6.25
CA PRO A 102 -10.56 -30.93 -5.17
C PRO A 102 -9.66 -32.13 -4.90
N ASN A 103 -8.39 -31.88 -4.60
CA ASN A 103 -7.48 -32.91 -4.09
C ASN A 103 -7.85 -33.29 -2.64
N LEU A 104 -7.26 -34.37 -2.10
CA LEU A 104 -7.62 -34.89 -0.77
C LEU A 104 -7.42 -33.87 0.36
N GLU A 105 -6.41 -33.02 0.26
CA GLU A 105 -6.13 -31.97 1.25
C GLU A 105 -7.20 -30.89 1.23
N LEU A 106 -7.61 -30.43 0.04
CA LEU A 106 -8.68 -29.46 -0.13
C LEU A 106 -10.03 -30.05 0.27
N GLU A 107 -10.28 -31.35 0.02
CA GLU A 107 -11.46 -32.04 0.55
C GLU A 107 -11.49 -32.06 2.09
N ALA A 108 -10.33 -32.27 2.73
CA ALA A 108 -10.22 -32.22 4.18
C ALA A 108 -10.50 -30.81 4.71
N LEU A 109 -10.01 -29.77 4.03
CA LEU A 109 -10.28 -28.38 4.37
C LEU A 109 -11.78 -28.04 4.26
N PHE A 110 -12.45 -28.43 3.18
CA PHE A 110 -13.90 -28.22 3.03
C PHE A 110 -14.72 -28.96 4.09
N LYS A 111 -14.33 -30.20 4.44
CA LYS A 111 -14.98 -30.93 5.54
C LYS A 111 -14.81 -30.28 6.90
N ARG A 112 -13.68 -29.60 7.15
CA ARG A 112 -13.45 -28.85 8.38
C ARG A 112 -14.42 -27.68 8.55
N HIS A 113 -14.86 -27.07 7.44
CA HIS A 113 -15.78 -25.93 7.40
C HIS A 113 -17.17 -26.30 6.85
N PHE A 114 -17.64 -27.52 7.10
CA PHE A 114 -18.82 -28.10 6.46
C PHE A 114 -20.11 -27.27 6.56
N THR A 115 -20.28 -26.47 7.61
CA THR A 115 -21.49 -25.63 7.79
C THR A 115 -21.42 -24.29 7.05
N GLN A 116 -20.24 -23.90 6.56
CA GLN A 116 -19.97 -22.57 6.00
C GLN A 116 -19.49 -22.65 4.54
N VAL A 117 -18.94 -23.79 4.13
CA VAL A 117 -18.27 -23.95 2.83
C VAL A 117 -18.85 -25.13 2.08
N GLU A 118 -19.28 -24.88 0.84
CA GLU A 118 -19.72 -25.90 -0.11
C GLU A 118 -18.92 -25.81 -1.42
N PHE A 119 -18.68 -26.95 -2.07
CA PHE A 119 -17.95 -27.02 -3.33
C PHE A 119 -18.80 -27.70 -4.41
N TYR A 120 -18.85 -27.07 -5.59
CA TYR A 120 -19.50 -27.58 -6.78
C TYR A 120 -18.53 -27.66 -7.96
N GLN A 121 -18.49 -28.83 -8.61
CA GLN A 121 -17.66 -29.03 -9.78
C GLN A 121 -18.38 -28.52 -11.04
N GLY A 122 -17.89 -27.46 -11.67
CA GLY A 122 -18.49 -26.83 -12.86
C GLY A 122 -17.66 -25.66 -13.37
N SER A 123 -18.14 -24.95 -14.41
CA SER A 123 -17.45 -23.78 -14.95
C SER A 123 -18.33 -22.55 -14.91
N VAL A 124 -17.78 -21.42 -14.46
CA VAL A 124 -18.46 -20.11 -14.53
C VAL A 124 -18.78 -19.66 -15.95
N LEU A 125 -18.11 -20.22 -16.96
CA LEU A 125 -18.39 -19.92 -18.37
C LEU A 125 -19.69 -20.59 -18.85
N ASN A 126 -20.22 -21.55 -18.10
CA ASN A 126 -21.45 -22.28 -18.42
C ASN A 126 -22.63 -21.70 -17.63
N PRO A 127 -23.67 -21.14 -18.28
CA PRO A 127 -24.81 -20.55 -17.60
C PRO A 127 -25.61 -21.55 -16.75
N HIS A 128 -25.56 -22.86 -17.07
CA HIS A 128 -26.20 -23.87 -16.24
C HIS A 128 -25.51 -24.05 -14.89
N ASP A 129 -24.19 -23.94 -14.84
CA ASP A 129 -23.43 -24.03 -13.59
C ASP A 129 -23.64 -22.77 -12.74
N LEU A 130 -23.74 -21.60 -13.37
CA LEU A 130 -24.11 -20.34 -12.69
C LEU A 130 -25.49 -20.44 -12.02
N ALA A 131 -26.49 -20.98 -12.71
CA ALA A 131 -27.83 -21.22 -12.16
C ALA A 131 -27.84 -22.25 -11.01
N ARG A 132 -26.88 -23.18 -11.04
CA ARG A 132 -26.72 -24.28 -10.10
C ARG A 132 -26.15 -23.79 -8.77
N VAL A 133 -25.25 -22.80 -8.80
CA VAL A 133 -24.71 -22.11 -7.61
C VAL A 133 -25.52 -20.88 -7.17
N LYS A 134 -26.66 -20.63 -7.83
CA LYS A 134 -27.58 -19.52 -7.51
C LYS A 134 -26.92 -18.14 -7.54
N ILE A 135 -26.08 -17.91 -8.56
CA ILE A 135 -25.33 -16.65 -8.73
C ILE A 135 -26.26 -15.43 -8.72
N GLU A 136 -27.50 -15.57 -9.21
CA GLU A 136 -28.51 -14.51 -9.28
C GLU A 136 -29.01 -14.02 -7.90
N SER A 137 -28.76 -14.80 -6.85
CA SER A 137 -29.11 -14.48 -5.46
C SER A 137 -27.88 -14.35 -4.55
N ALA A 138 -26.69 -14.54 -5.11
CA ALA A 138 -25.45 -14.36 -4.37
C ALA A 138 -25.23 -12.86 -4.08
N ASP A 139 -24.63 -12.57 -2.92
CA ASP A 139 -24.31 -11.21 -2.50
C ASP A 139 -23.14 -10.63 -3.31
N ALA A 140 -22.15 -11.47 -3.63
CA ALA A 140 -21.02 -11.13 -4.49
C ALA A 140 -20.41 -12.37 -5.14
N CYS A 141 -19.63 -12.16 -6.20
CA CYS A 141 -18.75 -13.16 -6.79
C CYS A 141 -17.28 -12.74 -6.69
N LEU A 142 -16.45 -13.61 -6.13
CA LEU A 142 -15.01 -13.39 -5.97
C LEU A 142 -14.24 -14.26 -6.97
N ILE A 143 -13.30 -13.67 -7.69
CA ILE A 143 -12.48 -14.34 -8.70
C ILE A 143 -11.01 -14.29 -8.27
N LEU A 144 -10.47 -15.44 -7.89
CA LEU A 144 -9.07 -15.60 -7.48
C LEU A 144 -8.19 -15.84 -8.71
N ALA A 145 -6.99 -15.26 -8.74
CA ALA A 145 -6.02 -15.44 -9.81
C ALA A 145 -4.85 -16.34 -9.38
N ASN A 146 -4.28 -17.09 -10.32
CA ASN A 146 -3.00 -17.74 -10.09
C ASN A 146 -1.86 -16.72 -10.09
N LYS A 147 -1.33 -16.38 -8.91
CA LYS A 147 -0.25 -15.40 -8.74
C LYS A 147 1.07 -15.83 -9.41
N TYR A 148 1.27 -17.13 -9.60
CA TYR A 148 2.54 -17.73 -10.02
C TYR A 148 2.43 -18.38 -11.41
N CYS A 149 1.50 -17.90 -12.25
CA CYS A 149 1.33 -18.42 -13.60
C CYS A 149 2.49 -18.00 -14.51
N ALA A 150 2.87 -18.87 -15.46
CA ALA A 150 3.91 -18.58 -16.44
C ALA A 150 3.60 -17.32 -17.29
N ASP A 151 2.34 -17.15 -17.69
CA ASP A 151 1.87 -16.00 -18.48
C ASP A 151 0.77 -15.24 -17.73
N PRO A 152 1.10 -14.11 -17.07
CA PRO A 152 0.14 -13.27 -16.37
C PRO A 152 -0.96 -12.69 -17.26
N ASP A 153 -0.68 -12.41 -18.54
CA ASP A 153 -1.67 -11.83 -19.45
C ASP A 153 -2.74 -12.87 -19.83
N ALA A 154 -2.35 -14.13 -19.98
CA ALA A 154 -3.29 -15.23 -20.24
C ALA A 154 -4.21 -15.54 -19.05
N GLU A 155 -3.68 -15.48 -17.82
CA GLU A 155 -4.48 -15.66 -16.60
C GLU A 155 -5.46 -14.51 -16.39
N ASP A 156 -5.02 -13.26 -16.62
CA ASP A 156 -5.87 -12.08 -16.58
C ASP A 156 -6.98 -12.13 -17.65
N ALA A 157 -6.65 -12.52 -18.89
CA ALA A 157 -7.64 -12.71 -19.95
C ALA A 157 -8.69 -13.76 -19.56
N SER A 158 -8.26 -14.85 -18.90
CA SER A 158 -9.18 -15.86 -18.36
C SER A 158 -10.11 -15.28 -17.29
N ASN A 159 -9.59 -14.47 -16.35
CA ASN A 159 -10.40 -13.80 -15.33
C ASN A 159 -11.38 -12.79 -15.93
N ILE A 160 -10.95 -11.97 -16.90
CA ILE A 160 -11.83 -11.04 -17.62
C ILE A 160 -12.97 -11.80 -18.32
N MET A 161 -12.69 -12.95 -18.94
CA MET A 161 -13.74 -13.78 -19.54
C MET A 161 -14.73 -14.36 -18.52
N ARG A 162 -14.27 -14.69 -17.31
CA ARG A 162 -15.15 -15.09 -16.19
C ARG A 162 -16.07 -13.94 -15.78
N VAL A 163 -15.52 -12.71 -15.64
CA VAL A 163 -16.31 -11.50 -15.36
C VAL A 163 -17.38 -11.29 -16.42
N ILE A 164 -17.02 -11.35 -17.71
CA ILE A 164 -17.96 -11.19 -18.83
C ILE A 164 -19.09 -12.22 -18.74
N SER A 165 -18.77 -13.49 -18.50
CA SER A 165 -19.77 -14.56 -18.41
C SER A 165 -20.77 -14.32 -17.28
N ILE A 166 -20.27 -13.95 -16.09
CA ILE A 166 -21.11 -13.67 -14.91
C ILE A 166 -21.98 -12.44 -15.13
N LYS A 167 -21.40 -11.33 -15.61
CA LYS A 167 -22.15 -10.09 -15.90
C LYS A 167 -23.16 -10.26 -17.03
N ASN A 168 -22.92 -11.15 -17.97
CA ASN A 168 -23.89 -11.50 -19.01
C ASN A 168 -25.07 -12.31 -18.45
N TYR A 169 -24.83 -13.16 -17.45
CA TYR A 169 -25.89 -13.92 -16.77
C TYR A 169 -26.72 -13.06 -15.80
N HIS A 170 -26.04 -12.29 -14.93
CA HIS A 170 -26.69 -11.39 -13.97
C HIS A 170 -25.91 -10.06 -13.84
N PRO A 171 -26.29 -8.99 -14.56
CA PRO A 171 -25.50 -7.75 -14.62
C PRO A 171 -25.30 -7.01 -13.30
N LYS A 172 -26.25 -7.13 -12.37
CA LYS A 172 -26.28 -6.36 -11.10
C LYS A 172 -25.48 -7.00 -9.96
N ILE A 173 -24.85 -8.15 -10.18
CA ILE A 173 -24.03 -8.79 -9.15
C ILE A 173 -22.75 -8.00 -8.93
N ARG A 174 -22.35 -7.85 -7.67
CA ARG A 174 -21.04 -7.31 -7.31
C ARG A 174 -19.94 -8.32 -7.62
N ILE A 175 -18.92 -7.92 -8.37
CA ILE A 175 -17.77 -8.78 -8.69
C ILE A 175 -16.49 -8.17 -8.12
N ILE A 176 -15.71 -8.98 -7.40
CA ILE A 176 -14.36 -8.63 -6.94
C ILE A 176 -13.37 -9.60 -7.61
N THR A 177 -12.46 -9.08 -8.43
CA THR A 177 -11.51 -9.90 -9.18
C THR A 177 -10.06 -9.51 -8.87
N GLN A 178 -9.19 -10.51 -8.81
CA GLN A 178 -7.74 -10.28 -8.86
C GLN A 178 -7.28 -10.11 -10.30
N MET A 179 -6.44 -9.10 -10.52
CA MET A 179 -5.72 -8.87 -11.77
C MET A 179 -4.22 -8.89 -11.47
N LEU A 180 -3.43 -9.54 -12.31
CA LEU A 180 -1.99 -9.62 -12.15
C LEU A 180 -1.33 -8.35 -12.71
N GLN A 181 -1.72 -7.94 -13.92
CA GLN A 181 -1.14 -6.79 -14.61
C GLN A 181 -2.09 -5.58 -14.62
N TYR A 182 -1.49 -4.39 -14.54
CA TYR A 182 -2.28 -3.15 -14.49
C TYR A 182 -2.93 -2.80 -15.83
N HIS A 183 -2.26 -3.06 -16.97
CA HIS A 183 -2.87 -2.75 -18.27
C HIS A 183 -4.10 -3.60 -18.57
N ASN A 184 -4.15 -4.85 -18.10
CA ASN A 184 -5.30 -5.73 -18.30
C ASN A 184 -6.55 -5.26 -17.53
N LYS A 185 -6.36 -4.53 -16.42
CA LYS A 185 -7.45 -3.93 -15.64
C LYS A 185 -8.33 -3.00 -16.48
N ALA A 186 -7.74 -2.31 -17.46
CA ALA A 186 -8.47 -1.41 -18.37
C ALA A 186 -9.58 -2.14 -19.16
N HIS A 187 -9.40 -3.42 -19.47
CA HIS A 187 -10.41 -4.20 -20.20
C HIS A 187 -11.71 -4.38 -19.41
N LEU A 188 -11.65 -4.38 -18.07
CA LEU A 188 -12.84 -4.45 -17.23
C LEU A 188 -13.71 -3.19 -17.36
N LEU A 189 -13.08 -2.01 -17.49
CA LEU A 189 -13.78 -0.74 -17.67
C LEU A 189 -14.54 -0.65 -19.00
N ASN A 190 -14.18 -1.47 -19.98
CA ASN A 190 -14.87 -1.56 -21.27
C ASN A 190 -16.13 -2.44 -21.21
N ILE A 191 -16.37 -3.16 -20.10
CA ILE A 191 -17.55 -3.99 -19.92
C ILE A 191 -18.72 -3.09 -19.48
N PRO A 192 -19.83 -2.99 -20.25
CA PRO A 192 -20.91 -2.04 -19.95
C PRO A 192 -21.60 -2.25 -18.58
N SER A 193 -21.61 -3.49 -18.11
CA SER A 193 -22.21 -3.87 -16.82
C SER A 193 -21.23 -3.82 -15.64
N TRP A 194 -19.97 -3.42 -15.87
CA TRP A 194 -18.98 -3.22 -14.83
C TRP A 194 -19.15 -1.82 -14.24
N ASN A 195 -19.48 -1.75 -12.95
CA ASN A 195 -19.81 -0.49 -12.29
C ASN A 195 -19.16 -0.41 -10.89
N TRP A 196 -18.05 0.32 -10.82
CA TRP A 196 -17.35 0.59 -9.56
C TRP A 196 -18.21 1.28 -8.50
N LYS A 197 -19.27 2.02 -8.90
CA LYS A 197 -20.20 2.65 -7.95
C LYS A 197 -21.14 1.67 -7.26
N GLU A 198 -21.32 0.48 -7.84
CA GLU A 198 -22.09 -0.63 -7.25
C GLU A 198 -21.16 -1.65 -6.54
N GLY A 199 -19.87 -1.31 -6.38
CA GLY A 199 -18.89 -2.12 -5.65
C GLY A 199 -18.15 -3.15 -6.50
N ASP A 200 -18.20 -3.07 -7.82
CA ASP A 200 -17.32 -3.88 -8.68
C ASP A 200 -15.87 -3.42 -8.55
N ASP A 201 -15.02 -4.29 -8.03
CA ASP A 201 -13.65 -3.97 -7.63
C ASP A 201 -12.63 -4.88 -8.32
N ALA A 202 -11.56 -4.28 -8.87
CA ALA A 202 -10.45 -5.00 -9.47
C ALA A 202 -9.18 -4.77 -8.63
N ILE A 203 -8.77 -5.81 -7.89
CA ILE A 203 -7.56 -5.81 -7.07
C ILE A 203 -6.38 -6.14 -7.99
N CYS A 204 -5.64 -5.11 -8.42
CA CYS A 204 -4.43 -5.32 -9.22
C CYS A 204 -3.22 -5.59 -8.32
N LEU A 205 -2.69 -6.82 -8.38
CA LEU A 205 -1.59 -7.26 -7.53
C LEU A 205 -0.29 -6.51 -7.85
N ALA A 206 0.06 -6.32 -9.12
CA ALA A 206 1.25 -5.55 -9.48
C ALA A 206 1.15 -4.07 -9.06
N GLU A 207 -0.02 -3.44 -9.21
CA GLU A 207 -0.29 -2.05 -8.78
C GLU A 207 -0.04 -1.90 -7.28
N LEU A 208 -0.66 -2.76 -6.48
CA LEU A 208 -0.58 -2.71 -5.03
C LEU A 208 0.80 -3.11 -4.52
N LYS A 209 1.34 -4.26 -4.94
CA LYS A 209 2.67 -4.75 -4.54
C LYS A 209 3.73 -3.68 -4.72
N LEU A 210 3.86 -3.15 -5.94
CA LEU A 210 4.89 -2.17 -6.27
C LEU A 210 4.61 -0.82 -5.64
N GLY A 211 3.34 -0.47 -5.46
CA GLY A 211 2.95 0.72 -4.73
C GLY A 211 3.33 0.65 -3.24
N PHE A 212 3.10 -0.48 -2.55
CA PHE A 212 3.50 -0.67 -1.15
C PHE A 212 5.01 -0.50 -1.00
N ILE A 213 5.77 -1.15 -1.88
CA ILE A 213 7.23 -1.02 -1.94
C ILE A 213 7.64 0.43 -2.22
N ALA A 214 6.98 1.12 -3.17
CA ALA A 214 7.26 2.52 -3.49
C ALA A 214 7.06 3.45 -2.29
N GLN A 215 5.97 3.28 -1.53
CA GLN A 215 5.74 4.07 -0.32
C GLN A 215 6.74 3.72 0.78
N SER A 216 7.18 2.46 0.88
CA SER A 216 8.27 2.07 1.79
C SER A 216 9.61 2.71 1.43
N CYS A 217 9.87 3.04 0.16
CA CYS A 217 11.03 3.84 -0.23
C CYS A 217 10.96 5.31 0.27
N LEU A 218 9.77 5.81 0.61
CA LEU A 218 9.56 7.13 1.20
C LEU A 218 9.63 7.07 2.73
N ALA A 219 9.02 6.04 3.31
CA ALA A 219 8.95 5.78 4.74
C ALA A 219 9.09 4.27 5.02
N GLN A 220 10.29 3.83 5.41
CA GLN A 220 10.60 2.41 5.59
C GLN A 220 9.68 1.76 6.64
N GLY A 221 9.16 0.57 6.36
CA GLY A 221 8.20 -0.12 7.24
C GLY A 221 6.73 0.19 6.96
N LEU A 222 6.40 1.15 6.08
CA LEU A 222 5.01 1.44 5.76
C LEU A 222 4.27 0.25 5.13
N SER A 223 4.95 -0.54 4.30
CA SER A 223 4.39 -1.76 3.70
C SER A 223 3.85 -2.72 4.77
N THR A 224 4.63 -2.96 5.82
CA THR A 224 4.26 -3.80 6.98
C THR A 224 3.12 -3.18 7.77
N MET A 225 3.18 -1.87 8.02
CA MET A 225 2.12 -1.14 8.72
C MET A 225 0.77 -1.33 8.03
N LEU A 226 0.73 -1.07 6.72
CA LEU A 226 -0.51 -1.17 5.97
C LEU A 226 -0.97 -2.62 5.81
N ALA A 227 -0.04 -3.55 5.59
CA ALA A 227 -0.32 -4.99 5.56
C ALA A 227 -1.09 -5.48 6.79
N ASN A 228 -0.62 -5.09 7.97
CA ASN A 228 -1.26 -5.45 9.23
C ASN A 228 -2.65 -4.81 9.42
N LEU A 229 -2.93 -3.66 8.79
CA LEU A 229 -4.23 -2.97 8.94
C LEU A 229 -5.39 -3.61 8.16
N PHE A 230 -5.11 -4.47 7.18
CA PHE A 230 -6.17 -5.13 6.37
C PHE A 230 -6.15 -6.65 6.45
N SER A 231 -5.07 -7.27 6.94
CA SER A 231 -5.08 -8.66 7.36
C SER A 231 -5.68 -8.75 8.76
N MET A 232 -6.64 -9.64 8.95
CA MET A 232 -7.17 -9.86 10.29
C MET A 232 -6.24 -10.78 11.07
N ARG A 233 -5.85 -10.33 12.25
CA ARG A 233 -4.87 -11.01 13.08
C ARG A 233 -5.44 -11.22 14.47
N SER A 234 -5.27 -12.42 15.00
CA SER A 234 -5.59 -12.70 16.38
C SER A 234 -4.64 -11.95 17.31
N PHE A 235 -5.18 -11.25 18.31
CA PHE A 235 -4.33 -10.65 19.35
C PHE A 235 -3.61 -11.74 20.16
N ILE A 236 -2.28 -11.65 20.22
CA ILE A 236 -1.43 -12.52 21.04
C ILE A 236 -0.84 -11.68 22.17
N LYS A 237 -1.09 -12.08 23.41
CA LYS A 237 -0.55 -11.39 24.58
C LYS A 237 0.86 -11.90 24.87
N ILE A 238 1.86 -11.04 24.74
CA ILE A 238 3.24 -11.29 25.19
C ILE A 238 3.45 -10.57 26.53
N GLU A 239 3.87 -11.31 27.55
CA GLU A 239 4.15 -10.75 28.89
C GLU A 239 5.59 -10.26 29.02
N GLU A 240 6.51 -10.88 28.29
CA GLU A 240 7.92 -10.53 28.25
C GLU A 240 8.13 -9.17 27.57
N ASP A 241 9.10 -8.41 28.07
CA ASP A 241 9.40 -7.08 27.54
C ASP A 241 10.33 -7.19 26.32
N THR A 242 9.75 -7.62 25.20
CA THR A 242 10.43 -7.78 23.91
C THR A 242 9.88 -6.80 22.89
N TRP A 243 10.59 -6.60 21.78
CA TRP A 243 10.10 -5.78 20.66
C TRP A 243 8.77 -6.32 20.10
N GLN A 244 8.57 -7.64 20.12
CA GLN A 244 7.35 -8.31 19.63
C GLN A 244 6.10 -7.87 20.41
N LYS A 245 6.22 -7.63 21.71
CA LYS A 245 5.11 -7.13 22.56
C LYS A 245 4.57 -5.81 22.02
N TYR A 246 5.44 -4.82 21.81
CA TYR A 246 5.07 -3.51 21.31
C TYR A 246 4.60 -3.54 19.85
N TYR A 247 5.22 -4.39 19.03
CA TYR A 247 4.79 -4.64 17.66
C TYR A 247 3.35 -5.20 17.61
N LEU A 248 3.04 -6.21 18.41
CA LEU A 248 1.73 -6.88 18.42
C LEU A 248 0.59 -6.01 18.94
N GLU A 249 0.87 -5.06 19.83
CA GLU A 249 -0.11 -4.02 20.19
C GLU A 249 -0.54 -3.20 18.96
N GLY A 250 0.37 -2.96 18.01
CA GLY A 250 0.08 -2.31 16.74
C GLY A 250 -0.66 -3.21 15.75
N VAL A 251 -0.30 -4.49 15.67
CA VAL A 251 -0.90 -5.50 14.78
C VAL A 251 -2.39 -5.71 15.04
N ALA A 252 -2.85 -5.51 16.27
CA ALA A 252 -4.26 -5.63 16.63
C ALA A 252 -5.17 -4.54 16.03
N ASN A 253 -4.59 -3.50 15.42
CA ASN A 253 -5.37 -2.45 14.78
C ASN A 253 -5.77 -2.84 13.36
N GLU A 254 -7.02 -2.51 13.01
CA GLU A 254 -7.59 -2.71 11.69
C GLU A 254 -8.18 -1.40 11.16
N MET A 255 -8.47 -1.38 9.87
CA MET A 255 -9.08 -0.24 9.20
C MET A 255 -10.60 -0.39 9.11
N TYR A 256 -11.32 0.64 9.59
CA TYR A 256 -12.76 0.66 9.64
C TYR A 256 -13.34 1.94 9.02
N THR A 257 -14.60 1.86 8.61
CA THR A 257 -15.37 3.03 8.16
C THR A 257 -16.61 3.20 9.01
N GLU A 258 -16.95 4.44 9.34
CA GLU A 258 -18.16 4.76 10.09
C GLU A 258 -18.64 6.19 9.81
N TYR A 259 -19.96 6.37 9.84
CA TYR A 259 -20.55 7.70 9.70
C TYR A 259 -20.31 8.56 10.94
N LEU A 260 -19.98 9.82 10.69
CA LEU A 260 -19.71 10.79 11.74
C LEU A 260 -21.02 11.33 12.34
N SER A 261 -21.04 11.53 13.66
CA SER A 261 -22.16 12.16 14.35
C SER A 261 -22.43 13.58 13.84
N SER A 262 -23.69 14.03 13.92
CA SER A 262 -24.08 15.42 13.65
C SER A 262 -23.38 16.43 14.56
N ALA A 263 -22.86 16.00 15.71
CA ALA A 263 -22.04 16.82 16.61
C ALA A 263 -20.74 17.33 15.97
N PHE A 264 -20.28 16.70 14.88
CA PHE A 264 -19.06 17.08 14.17
C PHE A 264 -19.29 18.01 12.97
N VAL A 265 -20.54 18.29 12.60
CA VAL A 265 -20.88 19.11 11.44
C VAL A 265 -20.37 20.54 11.63
N GLY A 266 -19.72 21.09 10.60
CA GLY A 266 -19.15 22.43 10.60
C GLY A 266 -17.78 22.57 11.29
N LEU A 267 -17.29 21.53 11.97
CA LEU A 267 -15.92 21.50 12.50
C LEU A 267 -14.90 21.25 11.38
N SER A 268 -13.66 21.69 11.57
CA SER A 268 -12.56 21.33 10.66
C SER A 268 -12.10 19.90 10.92
N PHE A 269 -11.54 19.25 9.90
CA PHE A 269 -11.01 17.90 10.02
C PHE A 269 -9.98 17.74 11.15
N PRO A 270 -8.95 18.61 11.30
CA PRO A 270 -8.01 18.51 12.41
C PRO A 270 -8.66 18.60 13.80
N ALA A 271 -9.68 19.45 13.97
CA ALA A 271 -10.39 19.57 15.24
C ALA A 271 -11.18 18.30 15.58
N VAL A 272 -11.74 17.63 14.57
CA VAL A 272 -12.46 16.36 14.75
C VAL A 272 -11.48 15.21 14.98
N CYS A 273 -10.35 15.15 14.27
CA CYS A 273 -9.27 14.20 14.52
C CYS A 273 -8.76 14.28 15.96
N GLU A 274 -8.49 15.48 16.47
CA GLU A 274 -8.08 15.67 17.86
C GLU A 274 -9.13 15.15 18.84
N LEU A 275 -10.42 15.50 18.65
CA LEU A 275 -11.49 15.03 19.52
C LEU A 275 -11.63 13.50 19.48
N CYS A 276 -11.61 12.92 18.28
CA CYS A 276 -11.66 11.46 18.10
C CYS A 276 -10.49 10.77 18.79
N TYR A 277 -9.27 11.30 18.64
CA TYR A 277 -8.09 10.69 19.22
C TYR A 277 -8.07 10.82 20.75
N VAL A 278 -8.28 12.03 21.28
CA VAL A 278 -8.19 12.32 22.72
C VAL A 278 -9.38 11.75 23.49
N LYS A 279 -10.62 11.98 23.02
CA LYS A 279 -11.83 11.55 23.75
C LYS A 279 -12.30 10.16 23.37
N LEU A 280 -12.31 9.84 22.07
CA LEU A 280 -12.87 8.57 21.60
C LEU A 280 -11.83 7.47 21.50
N LYS A 281 -10.53 7.77 21.61
CA LYS A 281 -9.42 6.84 21.35
C LYS A 281 -9.53 6.20 19.96
N LEU A 282 -9.88 7.01 18.96
CA LEU A 282 -10.02 6.60 17.57
C LEU A 282 -9.10 7.45 16.69
N LEU A 283 -8.27 6.80 15.87
CA LEU A 283 -7.41 7.48 14.92
C LEU A 283 -8.11 7.63 13.57
N MET A 284 -8.65 8.82 13.28
CA MET A 284 -9.28 9.11 11.99
C MET A 284 -8.25 9.55 10.95
N ILE A 285 -8.17 8.88 9.80
CA ILE A 285 -7.13 9.12 8.77
C ILE A 285 -7.63 9.82 7.51
N ALA A 286 -8.91 9.65 7.17
CA ALA A 286 -9.50 10.19 5.95
C ALA A 286 -11.01 10.40 6.12
N ILE A 287 -11.61 11.12 5.17
CA ILE A 287 -13.07 11.27 5.05
C ILE A 287 -13.54 11.09 3.62
N GLU A 288 -14.78 10.65 3.47
CA GLU A 288 -15.53 10.73 2.23
C GLU A 288 -16.05 12.17 2.03
N TYR A 289 -15.56 12.83 0.99
CA TYR A 289 -15.97 14.18 0.61
C TYR A 289 -16.90 14.15 -0.58
N LYS A 290 -18.14 14.61 -0.38
CA LYS A 290 -19.13 14.79 -1.44
C LYS A 290 -19.02 16.19 -2.04
N SER A 291 -18.65 16.24 -3.31
CA SER A 291 -18.59 17.47 -4.13
C SER A 291 -19.99 18.03 -4.39
N GLU A 292 -20.09 19.32 -4.75
CA GLU A 292 -21.37 19.96 -5.13
C GLU A 292 -22.02 19.29 -6.35
N LYS A 293 -21.22 18.62 -7.19
CA LYS A 293 -21.69 17.84 -8.34
C LYS A 293 -22.22 16.44 -7.98
N GLY A 294 -22.26 16.09 -6.69
CA GLY A 294 -22.71 14.77 -6.21
C GLY A 294 -21.67 13.65 -6.35
N GLU A 295 -20.46 13.96 -6.81
CA GLU A 295 -19.35 13.01 -6.87
C GLU A 295 -18.73 12.85 -5.48
N SER A 296 -18.61 11.59 -5.05
CA SER A 296 -17.91 11.23 -3.82
C SER A 296 -16.44 10.95 -4.09
N ARG A 297 -15.56 11.49 -3.26
CA ARG A 297 -14.11 11.23 -3.30
C ARG A 297 -13.56 11.05 -1.90
N ILE A 298 -12.61 10.13 -1.74
CA ILE A 298 -11.86 9.99 -0.48
C ILE A 298 -10.77 11.06 -0.43
N ILE A 299 -10.70 11.81 0.66
CA ILE A 299 -9.62 12.77 0.91
C ILE A 299 -8.89 12.35 2.18
N ILE A 300 -7.60 12.11 2.06
CA ILE A 300 -6.72 11.69 3.14
C ILE A 300 -6.16 12.94 3.83
N ASN A 301 -6.25 13.00 5.16
CA ASN A 301 -5.81 14.11 6.00
C ASN A 301 -6.09 15.52 5.42
N PRO A 302 -7.35 15.93 5.20
CA PRO A 302 -7.62 17.27 4.70
C PRO A 302 -7.27 18.36 5.72
N GLY A 303 -6.82 19.52 5.23
CA GLY A 303 -6.46 20.67 6.06
C GLY A 303 -7.66 21.40 6.70
N ASN A 304 -7.38 22.44 7.48
CA ASN A 304 -8.37 23.23 8.23
C ASN A 304 -9.47 23.89 7.37
N HIS A 305 -9.21 24.06 6.08
CA HIS A 305 -10.15 24.65 5.13
C HIS A 305 -11.34 23.73 4.82
N VAL A 306 -11.19 22.41 5.00
CA VAL A 306 -12.30 21.46 4.82
C VAL A 306 -13.13 21.38 6.10
N LYS A 307 -14.43 21.65 5.96
CA LYS A 307 -15.42 21.50 7.02
C LYS A 307 -16.26 20.25 6.80
N LEU A 308 -16.53 19.53 7.89
CA LEU A 308 -17.33 18.31 7.83
C LEU A 308 -18.79 18.64 7.56
N LYS A 309 -19.40 17.83 6.68
CA LYS A 309 -20.82 17.90 6.34
C LYS A 309 -21.59 16.80 7.07
N GLU A 310 -22.90 16.91 7.09
CA GLU A 310 -23.76 15.84 7.58
C GLU A 310 -23.67 14.61 6.66
N GLY A 311 -23.65 13.41 7.25
CA GLY A 311 -23.52 12.16 6.49
C GLY A 311 -22.13 11.93 5.88
N THR A 312 -21.08 12.59 6.40
CA THR A 312 -19.69 12.29 6.05
C THR A 312 -19.28 10.93 6.64
N LEU A 313 -18.77 10.04 5.81
CA LEU A 313 -18.11 8.80 6.22
C LEU A 313 -16.66 9.09 6.64
N GLY A 314 -16.26 8.64 7.83
CA GLY A 314 -14.89 8.71 8.32
C GLY A 314 -14.18 7.36 8.20
N PHE A 315 -12.88 7.42 7.96
CA PHE A 315 -11.98 6.26 7.94
C PHE A 315 -11.12 6.25 9.18
N PHE A 316 -11.11 5.13 9.89
CA PHE A 316 -10.50 5.01 11.22
C PHE A 316 -9.55 3.82 11.28
N ILE A 317 -8.50 3.97 12.08
CA ILE A 317 -7.68 2.87 12.60
C ILE A 317 -8.09 2.65 14.05
N ALA A 318 -8.51 1.43 14.37
CA ALA A 318 -8.94 1.04 15.71
C ALA A 318 -8.75 -0.47 15.90
N SER A 319 -8.81 -0.96 17.14
CA SER A 319 -8.63 -2.39 17.45
C SER A 319 -9.92 -3.22 17.37
N ASP A 320 -11.09 -2.60 17.24
CA ASP A 320 -12.39 -3.29 17.21
C ASP A 320 -13.44 -2.42 16.49
N ALA A 321 -14.26 -3.04 15.63
CA ALA A 321 -15.38 -2.40 14.95
C ALA A 321 -16.36 -1.71 15.93
N LYS A 322 -16.58 -2.29 17.11
CA LYS A 322 -17.48 -1.74 18.16
C LYS A 322 -16.99 -0.41 18.70
N GLU A 323 -15.67 -0.22 18.73
CA GLU A 323 -15.06 1.02 19.19
C GLU A 323 -15.34 2.18 18.22
N VAL A 324 -15.37 1.90 16.93
CA VAL A 324 -15.59 2.92 15.89
C VAL A 324 -17.01 3.48 15.94
N LYS A 325 -18.00 2.68 16.38
CA LYS A 325 -19.40 3.12 16.59
C LYS A 325 -19.51 4.33 17.54
N ARG A 326 -18.53 4.57 18.41
CA ARG A 326 -18.46 5.76 19.28
C ARG A 326 -18.47 7.06 18.47
N ALA A 327 -17.86 7.08 17.28
CA ALA A 327 -17.86 8.25 16.40
C ALA A 327 -19.27 8.62 15.90
N PHE A 328 -20.13 7.63 15.67
CA PHE A 328 -21.51 7.84 15.25
C PHE A 328 -22.44 8.24 16.42
N PHE A 329 -22.15 7.76 17.63
CA PHE A 329 -22.98 8.01 18.81
C PHE A 329 -22.58 9.26 19.62
N TYR A 330 -21.43 9.86 19.33
CA TYR A 330 -20.95 11.02 20.09
C TYR A 330 -21.96 12.17 20.09
N CYS A 331 -22.23 12.73 21.26
CA CYS A 331 -23.12 13.87 21.44
C CYS A 331 -22.48 14.81 22.45
N LYS A 332 -22.18 16.05 22.03
CA LYS A 332 -21.53 17.02 22.91
C LYS A 332 -22.31 17.24 24.20
N ALA A 333 -23.64 17.35 24.14
CA ALA A 333 -24.46 17.60 25.34
C ALA A 333 -24.46 16.43 26.35
N CYS A 334 -24.32 15.19 25.89
CA CYS A 334 -24.37 14.01 26.77
C CYS A 334 -22.99 13.49 27.17
N HIS A 335 -21.99 13.67 26.31
CA HIS A 335 -20.72 12.97 26.39
C HIS A 335 -19.51 13.89 26.58
N ASP A 336 -19.69 15.22 26.75
CA ASP A 336 -18.54 16.12 26.90
C ASP A 336 -17.70 15.77 28.14
N ASP A 337 -18.35 15.48 29.27
CA ASP A 337 -17.69 15.22 30.55
C ASP A 337 -17.34 13.74 30.77
N ILE A 338 -17.54 12.88 29.77
CA ILE A 338 -17.22 11.46 29.87
C ILE A 338 -15.72 11.25 29.61
N THR A 339 -15.02 10.68 30.59
CA THR A 339 -13.59 10.35 30.50
C THR A 339 -13.34 8.93 29.99
N ASP A 340 -14.21 7.97 30.33
CA ASP A 340 -14.12 6.59 29.84
C ASP A 340 -14.89 6.43 28.51
N PRO A 341 -14.20 6.19 27.37
CA PRO A 341 -14.84 6.09 26.06
C PRO A 341 -15.83 4.92 25.98
N LYS A 342 -15.73 3.90 26.84
CA LYS A 342 -16.67 2.76 26.86
C LYS A 342 -18.09 3.15 27.28
N ARG A 343 -18.25 4.32 27.92
CA ARG A 343 -19.55 4.88 28.33
C ARG A 343 -20.24 5.65 27.20
N ILE A 344 -19.55 5.92 26.10
CA ILE A 344 -20.10 6.62 24.93
C ILE A 344 -20.96 5.64 24.14
N LYS A 345 -22.27 5.72 24.36
CA LYS A 345 -23.29 4.86 23.71
C LYS A 345 -24.37 5.73 23.08
N LYS A 346 -25.31 5.10 22.37
CA LYS A 346 -26.46 5.79 21.79
C LYS A 346 -27.24 6.55 22.87
N CYS A 347 -27.28 7.87 22.77
CA CYS A 347 -28.04 8.74 23.67
C CYS A 347 -29.48 8.95 23.16
N ALA A 348 -30.35 9.49 24.03
CA ALA A 348 -31.75 9.78 23.72
C ALA A 348 -31.97 11.17 23.09
N CYS A 349 -30.91 11.94 22.84
CA CYS A 349 -31.04 13.23 22.17
C CYS A 349 -31.70 13.04 20.80
N LYS A 350 -32.73 13.84 20.52
CA LYS A 350 -33.36 13.86 19.20
C LYS A 350 -32.31 14.29 18.18
N ARG A 351 -31.93 13.38 17.29
CA ARG A 351 -31.25 13.76 16.06
C ARG A 351 -32.20 14.68 15.30
N LEU A 352 -31.71 15.82 14.83
CA LEU A 352 -32.37 16.59 13.78
C LEU A 352 -32.30 15.76 12.48
N MET A 353 -32.98 14.62 12.43
CA MET A 353 -33.04 13.77 11.24
C MET A 353 -34.18 14.26 10.35
N TYR A 354 -33.82 14.92 9.25
CA TYR A 354 -34.58 14.86 8.01
C TYR A 354 -34.04 13.68 7.20
N PHE A 355 -34.36 12.46 7.63
CA PHE A 355 -34.27 11.27 6.79
C PHE A 355 -35.66 10.65 6.81
N GLU A 356 -36.39 10.78 5.71
CA GLU A 356 -37.57 9.95 5.46
C GLU A 356 -37.09 8.50 5.38
N ASP A 357 -37.64 7.66 6.26
CA ASP A 357 -37.61 6.21 6.13
C ASP A 357 -38.37 5.83 4.85
N GLU A 358 -37.68 5.58 3.74
CA GLU A 358 -38.22 4.73 2.68
C GLU A 358 -37.71 3.29 2.87
N GLN A 359 -38.58 2.45 3.43
CA GLN A 359 -38.57 1.03 3.14
C GLN A 359 -38.83 0.83 1.63
N PRO A 360 -38.15 -0.12 0.96
CA PRO A 360 -38.39 -0.40 -0.45
C PRO A 360 -39.67 -1.24 -0.61
N SER A 361 -40.83 -0.59 -0.69
CA SER A 361 -42.07 -1.23 -1.14
C SER A 361 -42.28 -0.96 -2.63
N ALA A 362 -42.47 -2.06 -3.36
CA ALA A 362 -42.83 -2.11 -4.77
C ALA A 362 -43.95 -1.14 -5.14
N LEU A 363 -43.76 -0.38 -6.22
CA LEU A 363 -44.72 -0.17 -7.33
C LEU A 363 -44.19 0.91 -8.28
N SER A 364 -44.00 0.52 -9.54
CA SER A 364 -43.58 1.39 -10.64
C SER A 364 -44.68 2.41 -11.02
N PRO A 365 -44.32 3.63 -11.46
CA PRO A 365 -45.22 4.41 -12.30
C PRO A 365 -44.78 4.40 -13.76
N LYS A 366 -45.76 4.06 -14.59
CA LYS A 366 -45.71 3.91 -16.04
C LYS A 366 -45.39 5.22 -16.76
N LYS A 367 -44.61 5.09 -17.84
CA LYS A 367 -44.46 6.03 -18.95
C LYS A 367 -45.82 6.59 -19.42
N LYS A 368 -45.85 7.89 -19.74
CA LYS A 368 -46.79 8.45 -20.70
C LYS A 368 -46.00 9.11 -21.84
N GLN A 369 -46.06 8.46 -23.00
CA GLN A 369 -45.57 8.95 -24.29
C GLN A 369 -46.26 10.27 -24.66
N ARG A 370 -45.52 11.15 -25.33
CA ARG A 370 -46.09 11.95 -26.42
C ARG A 370 -45.05 12.13 -27.52
N ASN A 371 -45.40 11.60 -28.69
CA ASN A 371 -44.68 11.71 -29.96
C ASN A 371 -44.75 13.15 -30.52
N GLY A 372 -43.73 13.51 -31.31
CA GLY A 372 -43.76 14.62 -32.25
C GLY A 372 -42.36 14.92 -32.78
N GLY A 373 -41.95 14.23 -33.85
CA GLY A 373 -40.68 14.50 -34.54
C GLY A 373 -40.76 15.70 -35.47
N MET A 374 -39.62 16.30 -35.80
CA MET A 374 -39.09 16.37 -37.18
C MET A 374 -37.71 17.04 -37.15
N ARG A 375 -36.90 16.69 -38.16
CA ARG A 375 -35.56 17.18 -38.48
C ARG A 375 -35.52 18.70 -38.70
N HIS A 376 -34.37 19.33 -38.45
CA HIS A 376 -33.60 20.17 -39.38
C HIS A 376 -32.49 20.96 -38.64
N SER A 377 -31.22 20.69 -38.98
CA SER A 377 -30.13 21.68 -38.92
C SER A 377 -30.28 22.62 -40.14
N PRO A 378 -29.85 23.90 -40.13
CA PRO A 378 -28.42 24.23 -40.07
C PRO A 378 -28.01 25.58 -39.39
N ASN A 379 -26.71 25.68 -39.13
CA ASN A 379 -25.82 26.86 -39.19
C ASN A 379 -26.11 28.20 -38.48
N SER A 380 -24.96 28.77 -38.08
CA SER A 380 -24.55 30.18 -38.04
C SER A 380 -24.84 31.02 -36.80
N SER A 381 -23.71 31.33 -36.15
CA SER A 381 -23.46 32.38 -35.16
C SER A 381 -23.71 33.78 -35.72
N PRO A 382 -24.07 34.78 -34.89
CA PRO A 382 -23.90 36.18 -35.23
C PRO A 382 -22.65 36.78 -34.58
N ASN A 383 -21.78 37.32 -35.43
CA ASN A 383 -20.75 38.31 -35.12
C ASN A 383 -21.41 39.64 -34.69
N MET A 384 -20.83 40.31 -33.69
CA MET A 384 -20.83 41.78 -33.63
C MET A 384 -19.40 42.30 -33.37
N MET A 385 -19.05 43.34 -34.12
CA MET A 385 -17.71 43.86 -34.35
C MET A 385 -17.13 44.71 -33.21
N ARG A 386 -15.83 44.47 -33.00
CA ARG A 386 -14.71 45.39 -32.73
C ARG A 386 -15.00 46.87 -32.45
N HIS A 387 -14.35 47.37 -31.40
CA HIS A 387 -13.55 48.60 -31.47
C HIS A 387 -12.22 48.41 -30.74
N ASP A 388 -11.16 48.85 -31.40
CA ASP A 388 -9.76 48.87 -30.99
C ASP A 388 -9.27 50.32 -31.20
N PRO A 389 -8.54 50.93 -30.26
CA PRO A 389 -7.59 51.99 -30.59
C PRO A 389 -6.17 51.53 -30.23
N LEU A 390 -5.41 51.32 -31.30
CA LEU A 390 -4.00 50.97 -31.34
C LEU A 390 -3.08 52.16 -30.97
N LEU A 391 -1.92 51.79 -30.38
CA LEU A 391 -0.59 52.43 -30.42
C LEU A 391 -0.24 53.53 -29.40
N MET A 392 0.56 53.18 -28.38
CA MET A 392 2.03 53.37 -28.42
C MET A 392 2.70 52.90 -27.12
N ALA A 393 3.65 51.95 -27.27
CA ALA A 393 5.00 51.91 -26.68
C ALA A 393 5.45 50.43 -26.60
N ALA A 394 5.97 49.94 -27.73
CA ALA A 394 6.73 48.70 -27.78
C ALA A 394 8.16 48.98 -27.33
N ASN A 395 8.57 48.32 -26.24
CA ASN A 395 9.85 47.66 -26.01
C ASN A 395 10.02 47.50 -24.49
N ASP A 396 9.99 46.25 -24.02
CA ASP A 396 10.65 45.71 -22.79
C ASP A 396 9.95 44.46 -22.20
N GLN A 397 9.39 43.57 -23.02
CA GLN A 397 8.89 42.26 -22.54
C GLN A 397 9.07 41.14 -23.57
N ILE A 398 10.31 40.73 -23.84
CA ILE A 398 10.58 39.52 -24.67
C ILE A 398 11.17 38.35 -23.87
N ASP A 399 11.59 38.52 -22.60
CA ASP A 399 12.33 37.43 -21.91
C ASP A 399 11.53 36.63 -20.84
N ASN A 400 10.21 36.76 -20.73
CA ASN A 400 9.43 36.06 -19.68
C ASN A 400 8.34 35.08 -20.16
N MET A 401 8.20 34.82 -21.47
CA MET A 401 7.10 34.01 -22.02
C MET A 401 7.44 32.53 -22.29
N ASP A 402 8.69 32.09 -22.05
CA ASP A 402 9.14 30.72 -22.36
C ASP A 402 9.08 29.74 -21.17
N SER A 403 8.84 30.21 -19.94
CA SER A 403 8.81 29.33 -18.74
C SER A 403 7.44 28.70 -18.45
N SER A 404 6.35 29.24 -19.03
CA SER A 404 4.97 28.79 -18.84
C SER A 404 4.48 27.75 -19.86
N SER A 405 5.22 27.52 -20.95
CA SER A 405 4.86 26.58 -22.02
C SER A 405 5.38 25.16 -21.79
N VAL A 406 6.28 24.96 -20.82
CA VAL A 406 6.90 23.66 -20.55
C VAL A 406 5.93 22.75 -19.79
N LYS A 407 5.57 21.62 -20.39
CA LYS A 407 4.79 20.56 -19.75
C LYS A 407 5.61 19.89 -18.66
N LYS A 408 5.31 20.21 -17.39
CA LYS A 408 5.98 19.67 -16.19
C LYS A 408 5.23 18.49 -15.54
N TYR A 409 3.94 18.38 -15.81
CA TYR A 409 3.05 17.40 -15.21
C TYR A 409 2.26 16.66 -16.27
N ASP A 410 1.64 15.56 -15.87
CA ASP A 410 0.71 14.83 -16.72
C ASP A 410 -0.60 15.62 -16.95
N SER A 411 -1.50 15.09 -17.78
CA SER A 411 -2.78 15.71 -18.12
C SER A 411 -3.68 15.95 -16.90
N THR A 412 -3.58 15.12 -15.86
CA THR A 412 -4.39 15.26 -14.63
C THR A 412 -3.73 16.16 -13.58
N GLY A 413 -2.41 16.39 -13.68
CA GLY A 413 -1.62 17.12 -12.69
C GLY A 413 -1.21 16.29 -11.47
N MET A 414 -1.40 14.97 -11.49
CA MET A 414 -1.16 14.06 -10.37
C MET A 414 0.29 13.55 -10.31
N PHE A 415 1.02 13.61 -11.43
CA PHE A 415 2.38 13.08 -11.54
C PHE A 415 3.31 14.05 -12.28
N HIS A 416 4.60 14.03 -11.93
CA HIS A 416 5.65 14.70 -12.68
C HIS A 416 5.87 13.99 -14.02
N TRP A 417 5.95 14.77 -15.09
CA TRP A 417 6.06 14.26 -16.44
C TRP A 417 7.21 14.93 -17.18
N CYS A 418 7.86 14.19 -18.07
CA CYS A 418 8.80 14.74 -19.03
C CYS A 418 8.57 14.19 -20.44
N PRO A 419 9.07 14.88 -21.48
CA PRO A 419 9.08 14.34 -22.83
C PRO A 419 9.73 12.96 -22.87
N ALA A 420 9.23 12.11 -23.77
CA ALA A 420 9.75 10.77 -24.00
C ALA A 420 11.26 10.81 -24.24
N LYS A 421 12.01 10.07 -23.43
CA LYS A 421 13.48 9.93 -23.57
C LYS A 421 13.83 8.65 -24.30
N GLU A 422 14.75 8.77 -25.25
CA GLU A 422 15.48 7.63 -25.81
C GLU A 422 16.26 6.93 -24.70
N MET A 423 16.32 5.59 -24.75
CA MET A 423 16.91 4.78 -23.69
C MET A 423 18.40 5.09 -23.52
N GLU A 424 19.11 5.38 -24.60
CA GLU A 424 20.53 5.72 -24.62
C GLU A 424 20.88 6.92 -23.73
N LYS A 425 19.93 7.84 -23.53
CA LYS A 425 20.13 9.05 -22.71
C LYS A 425 20.06 8.77 -21.20
N VAL A 426 19.54 7.60 -20.81
CA VAL A 426 19.40 7.21 -19.40
C VAL A 426 20.32 6.05 -19.03
N LEU A 427 20.96 5.42 -20.03
CA LEU A 427 21.94 4.38 -19.81
C LEU A 427 23.22 4.97 -19.22
N LEU A 428 23.68 4.36 -18.14
CA LEU A 428 24.95 4.65 -17.51
C LEU A 428 25.85 3.43 -17.67
N THR A 429 27.09 3.67 -18.06
CA THR A 429 28.17 2.70 -17.84
C THR A 429 28.57 2.69 -16.37
N ARG A 430 29.24 1.62 -15.92
CA ARG A 430 29.76 1.53 -14.55
C ARG A 430 30.65 2.73 -14.19
N SER A 431 31.48 3.19 -15.13
CA SER A 431 32.37 4.35 -14.92
C SER A 431 31.59 5.66 -14.79
N GLU A 432 30.57 5.88 -15.63
CA GLU A 432 29.71 7.08 -15.55
C GLU A 432 28.88 7.10 -14.27
N ALA A 433 28.36 5.94 -13.85
CA ALA A 433 27.68 5.79 -12.56
C ALA A 433 28.60 6.15 -11.40
N ALA A 434 29.84 5.65 -11.39
CA ALA A 434 30.82 5.96 -10.35
C ALA A 434 31.27 7.43 -10.35
N MET A 435 31.28 8.11 -11.50
CA MET A 435 31.54 9.55 -11.59
C MET A 435 30.34 10.40 -11.13
N THR A 436 29.13 9.83 -11.20
CA THR A 436 27.90 10.51 -10.77
C THR A 436 27.69 10.25 -9.28
N VAL A 437 27.95 11.26 -8.44
CA VAL A 437 27.74 11.13 -6.99
C VAL A 437 26.23 11.12 -6.69
N LEU A 438 25.66 9.93 -6.62
CA LEU A 438 24.27 9.68 -6.24
C LEU A 438 24.17 9.47 -4.72
N SER A 439 23.32 10.25 -4.07
CA SER A 439 22.98 10.14 -2.65
C SER A 439 21.50 10.47 -2.47
N GLY A 440 20.84 9.84 -1.50
CA GLY A 440 19.41 10.04 -1.28
C GLY A 440 18.56 9.55 -2.46
N HIS A 441 18.92 8.40 -3.02
CA HIS A 441 18.33 7.83 -4.23
C HIS A 441 17.81 6.41 -3.99
N VAL A 442 16.98 5.91 -4.90
CA VAL A 442 16.43 4.55 -4.86
C VAL A 442 17.16 3.68 -5.87
N VAL A 443 17.71 2.55 -5.41
CA VAL A 443 18.33 1.53 -6.29
C VAL A 443 17.33 0.39 -6.45
N VAL A 444 16.97 0.07 -7.69
CA VAL A 444 16.04 -1.03 -7.97
C VAL A 444 16.81 -2.16 -8.67
N CYS A 445 17.10 -3.20 -7.92
CA CYS A 445 17.75 -4.43 -8.35
C CYS A 445 16.71 -5.37 -8.96
N ILE A 446 16.87 -5.69 -10.25
CA ILE A 446 15.89 -6.50 -10.99
C ILE A 446 16.56 -7.75 -11.54
N PHE A 447 15.97 -8.90 -11.21
CA PHE A 447 16.25 -10.17 -11.85
C PHE A 447 15.21 -10.46 -12.92
N GLY A 448 15.62 -10.41 -14.19
CA GLY A 448 14.74 -10.68 -15.32
C GLY A 448 15.53 -10.92 -16.60
N ASP A 449 14.96 -11.68 -17.50
CA ASP A 449 15.50 -12.06 -18.80
C ASP A 449 14.51 -11.75 -19.95
N VAL A 450 14.85 -12.16 -21.16
CA VAL A 450 14.03 -11.90 -22.37
C VAL A 450 12.68 -12.62 -22.33
N THR A 451 12.61 -13.76 -21.63
CA THR A 451 11.44 -14.63 -21.52
C THR A 451 10.59 -14.37 -20.28
N SER A 452 11.15 -13.73 -19.26
CA SER A 452 10.43 -13.41 -18.02
C SER A 452 9.20 -12.55 -18.28
N ALA A 453 8.17 -12.74 -17.46
CA ALA A 453 6.98 -11.89 -17.46
C ALA A 453 7.32 -10.45 -17.06
N LEU A 454 6.55 -9.48 -17.57
CA LEU A 454 6.70 -8.08 -17.17
C LEU A 454 6.21 -7.89 -15.74
N ILE A 455 6.97 -7.14 -14.94
CA ILE A 455 6.59 -6.79 -13.57
C ILE A 455 5.62 -5.60 -13.59
N GLY A 456 5.76 -4.71 -14.58
CA GLY A 456 5.02 -3.45 -14.66
C GLY A 456 5.65 -2.37 -13.77
N LEU A 457 6.93 -2.06 -14.01
CA LEU A 457 7.73 -1.13 -13.19
C LEU A 457 7.15 0.29 -13.13
N ARG A 458 6.28 0.65 -14.07
CA ARG A 458 5.46 1.87 -14.02
C ARG A 458 4.78 2.06 -12.67
N ASN A 459 4.26 0.98 -12.07
CA ASN A 459 3.54 1.02 -10.79
C ASN A 459 4.47 1.30 -9.59
N LEU A 460 5.79 1.06 -9.72
CA LEU A 460 6.79 1.45 -8.72
C LEU A 460 7.21 2.91 -8.88
N VAL A 461 7.39 3.37 -10.13
CA VAL A 461 7.90 4.71 -10.43
C VAL A 461 6.82 5.79 -10.27
N MET A 462 5.57 5.51 -10.65
CA MET A 462 4.47 6.48 -10.57
C MET A 462 4.31 7.07 -9.15
N PRO A 463 4.18 6.29 -8.07
CA PRO A 463 4.03 6.86 -6.73
C PRO A 463 5.25 7.69 -6.28
N LEU A 464 6.46 7.29 -6.69
CA LEU A 464 7.71 8.03 -6.44
C LEU A 464 7.86 9.30 -7.29
N ARG A 465 6.92 9.55 -8.20
CA ARG A 465 6.84 10.73 -9.06
C ARG A 465 5.53 11.49 -8.88
N ALA A 466 4.82 11.24 -7.77
CA ALA A 466 3.62 11.98 -7.42
C ALA A 466 3.89 13.49 -7.30
N SER A 467 2.92 14.30 -7.73
CA SER A 467 3.06 15.76 -7.85
C SER A 467 2.98 16.54 -6.53
N ASN A 468 2.68 15.82 -5.44
CA ASN A 468 2.78 16.27 -4.03
C ASN A 468 4.24 16.29 -3.51
N PHE A 469 5.22 15.94 -4.35
CA PHE A 469 6.63 16.24 -4.14
C PHE A 469 7.07 17.40 -5.01
N HIS A 470 7.98 18.23 -4.51
CA HIS A 470 8.68 19.19 -5.34
C HIS A 470 9.72 18.46 -6.21
N TYR A 471 10.03 19.02 -7.38
CA TYR A 471 10.96 18.38 -8.32
C TYR A 471 12.35 18.09 -7.69
N HIS A 472 12.81 18.94 -6.77
CA HIS A 472 14.08 18.75 -6.07
C HIS A 472 14.01 17.65 -4.99
N GLU A 473 12.85 17.43 -4.37
CA GLU A 473 12.60 16.35 -3.39
C GLU A 473 12.50 14.97 -4.05
N LEU A 474 12.28 14.90 -5.37
CA LEU A 474 12.19 13.63 -6.08
C LEU A 474 13.49 12.84 -5.98
N LYS A 475 13.39 11.64 -5.39
CA LYS A 475 14.47 10.66 -5.30
C LYS A 475 14.82 10.14 -6.70
N PRO A 476 16.09 10.27 -7.16
CA PRO A 476 16.53 9.61 -8.38
C PRO A 476 16.33 8.09 -8.28
N ILE A 477 15.97 7.43 -9.38
CA ILE A 477 15.80 5.97 -9.44
C ILE A 477 16.85 5.40 -10.38
N VAL A 478 17.62 4.42 -9.92
CA VAL A 478 18.61 3.69 -10.74
C VAL A 478 18.20 2.22 -10.82
N PHE A 479 17.86 1.75 -12.01
CA PHE A 479 17.61 0.34 -12.26
C PHE A 479 18.92 -0.39 -12.52
N VAL A 480 19.16 -1.50 -11.82
CA VAL A 480 20.33 -2.38 -12.00
C VAL A 480 19.82 -3.76 -12.40
N GLY A 481 20.11 -4.19 -13.63
CA GLY A 481 19.62 -5.47 -14.15
C GLY A 481 19.90 -5.66 -15.64
N SER A 482 19.28 -6.69 -16.23
CA SER A 482 19.42 -7.01 -17.65
C SER A 482 18.86 -5.90 -18.53
N LEU A 483 19.68 -5.42 -19.46
CA LEU A 483 19.26 -4.42 -20.44
C LEU A 483 18.13 -4.94 -21.34
N GLU A 484 18.14 -6.24 -21.65
CA GLU A 484 17.16 -6.85 -22.54
C GLU A 484 15.76 -6.86 -21.92
N TYR A 485 15.67 -7.15 -20.62
CA TYR A 485 14.43 -7.05 -19.86
C TYR A 485 13.95 -5.59 -19.77
N LEU A 486 14.83 -4.67 -19.35
CA LEU A 486 14.49 -3.27 -19.16
C LEU A 486 14.06 -2.56 -20.45
N LYS A 487 14.55 -2.99 -21.61
CA LYS A 487 14.09 -2.49 -22.91
C LYS A 487 12.59 -2.71 -23.12
N ARG A 488 12.05 -3.85 -22.68
CA ARG A 488 10.62 -4.18 -22.80
C ARG A 488 9.74 -3.33 -21.87
N GLU A 489 10.25 -3.00 -20.68
CA GLU A 489 9.53 -2.14 -19.71
C GLU A 489 9.65 -0.64 -20.04
N TRP A 490 10.69 -0.22 -20.78
CA TRP A 490 11.05 1.20 -20.98
C TRP A 490 9.95 2.04 -21.62
N GLU A 491 9.14 1.45 -22.51
CA GLU A 491 8.01 2.12 -23.16
C GLU A 491 7.00 2.69 -22.15
N THR A 492 6.93 2.14 -20.94
CA THR A 492 6.04 2.65 -19.89
C THR A 492 6.72 3.63 -18.93
N LEU A 493 8.06 3.76 -19.00
CA LEU A 493 8.90 4.50 -18.06
C LEU A 493 9.51 5.79 -18.63
N HIS A 494 9.63 5.88 -19.95
CA HIS A 494 10.35 6.94 -20.66
C HIS A 494 9.81 8.37 -20.47
N ASN A 495 8.64 8.54 -19.85
CA ASN A 495 8.04 9.83 -19.50
C ASN A 495 8.32 10.30 -18.06
N PHE A 496 9.11 9.56 -17.27
CA PHE A 496 9.42 9.95 -15.90
C PHE A 496 10.77 10.69 -15.78
N PRO A 497 10.85 11.74 -14.95
CA PRO A 497 12.11 12.43 -14.68
C PRO A 497 13.01 11.62 -13.73
N LYS A 498 14.32 11.90 -13.75
CA LYS A 498 15.34 11.33 -12.85
C LYS A 498 15.31 9.79 -12.78
N VAL A 499 15.23 9.12 -13.93
CA VAL A 499 15.36 7.67 -14.07
C VAL A 499 16.64 7.38 -14.83
N SER A 500 17.42 6.44 -14.32
CA SER A 500 18.68 5.97 -14.91
C SER A 500 18.72 4.44 -14.92
N ILE A 501 19.48 3.86 -15.84
CA ILE A 501 19.64 2.42 -15.99
C ILE A 501 21.12 2.10 -16.01
N LEU A 502 21.56 1.19 -15.14
CA LEU A 502 22.88 0.57 -15.18
C LEU A 502 22.73 -0.89 -15.65
N PRO A 503 23.08 -1.20 -16.91
CA PRO A 503 23.12 -2.58 -17.39
C PRO A 503 24.12 -3.40 -16.59
N GLY A 504 23.65 -4.50 -15.99
CA GLY A 504 24.49 -5.35 -15.14
C GLY A 504 23.68 -6.40 -14.40
N THR A 505 24.20 -6.85 -13.26
CA THR A 505 23.50 -7.79 -12.38
C THR A 505 23.55 -7.31 -10.93
N PRO A 506 22.45 -7.40 -10.17
CA PRO A 506 22.46 -7.08 -8.73
C PRO A 506 23.43 -7.93 -7.91
N LEU A 507 23.86 -9.10 -8.40
CA LEU A 507 24.84 -9.95 -7.71
C LEU A 507 26.29 -9.40 -7.83
N SER A 508 26.53 -8.50 -8.78
CA SER A 508 27.84 -7.89 -9.01
C SER A 508 28.05 -6.73 -8.03
N ARG A 509 28.89 -6.96 -7.01
CA ARG A 509 29.29 -5.91 -6.05
C ARG A 509 29.91 -4.69 -6.73
N ALA A 510 30.55 -4.85 -7.89
CA ALA A 510 31.13 -3.74 -8.65
C ALA A 510 30.06 -2.78 -9.17
N ASP A 511 28.93 -3.31 -9.64
CA ASP A 511 27.80 -2.50 -10.11
C ASP A 511 27.11 -1.80 -8.94
N LEU A 512 26.91 -2.52 -7.82
CA LEU A 512 26.33 -1.97 -6.59
C LEU A 512 27.21 -0.86 -5.97
N ARG A 513 28.54 -1.00 -6.01
CA ARG A 513 29.47 0.05 -5.59
C ARG A 513 29.42 1.26 -6.52
N ALA A 514 29.34 1.06 -7.83
CA ALA A 514 29.30 2.14 -8.80
C ALA A 514 28.05 3.02 -8.67
N VAL A 515 26.92 2.47 -8.21
CA VAL A 515 25.71 3.25 -7.91
C VAL A 515 25.70 3.85 -6.50
N ASN A 516 26.76 3.69 -5.71
CA ASN A 516 26.85 4.17 -4.33
C ASN A 516 25.71 3.64 -3.45
N ILE A 517 25.48 2.31 -3.45
CA ILE A 517 24.40 1.68 -2.67
C ILE A 517 24.46 1.99 -1.16
N ASN A 518 25.63 2.31 -0.61
CA ASN A 518 25.80 2.73 0.78
C ASN A 518 25.23 4.13 1.09
N LEU A 519 24.86 4.91 0.07
CA LEU A 519 24.27 6.24 0.18
C LEU A 519 22.83 6.29 -0.38
N CYS A 520 22.23 5.12 -0.63
CA CYS A 520 20.84 5.04 -1.08
C CYS A 520 19.87 5.22 0.10
N ASP A 521 18.68 5.75 -0.18
CA ASP A 521 17.59 5.81 0.80
C ASP A 521 16.87 4.47 0.92
N MET A 522 16.86 3.69 -0.17
CA MET A 522 16.26 2.36 -0.22
C MET A 522 16.83 1.57 -1.40
N CYS A 523 17.18 0.31 -1.14
CA CYS A 523 17.41 -0.69 -2.18
C CYS A 523 16.19 -1.60 -2.29
N VAL A 524 15.62 -1.69 -3.48
CA VAL A 524 14.46 -2.55 -3.79
C VAL A 524 14.94 -3.74 -4.59
N ILE A 525 14.62 -4.96 -4.16
CA ILE A 525 15.00 -6.20 -4.86
C ILE A 525 13.75 -6.91 -5.36
N LEU A 526 13.64 -7.05 -6.68
CA LEU A 526 12.50 -7.66 -7.38
C LEU A 526 12.98 -8.79 -8.29
N SER A 527 12.13 -9.81 -8.49
CA SER A 527 12.38 -10.89 -9.45
C SER A 527 11.18 -11.06 -10.39
N ALA A 528 11.46 -11.07 -11.69
CA ALA A 528 10.53 -11.40 -12.76
C ALA A 528 10.58 -12.91 -13.12
N ASN A 529 11.56 -13.64 -12.57
CA ASN A 529 11.83 -15.04 -12.89
C ASN A 529 11.02 -16.04 -12.06
N GLN A 530 10.23 -15.53 -11.10
CA GLN A 530 9.49 -16.31 -10.12
C GLN A 530 8.56 -17.36 -10.77
N ASN A 531 8.00 -17.04 -11.94
CA ASN A 531 6.98 -17.87 -12.59
C ASN A 531 7.54 -19.07 -13.39
N ASN A 532 8.88 -19.15 -13.55
CA ASN A 532 9.54 -20.14 -14.39
C ASN A 532 10.22 -21.28 -13.59
N ILE A 533 10.11 -21.27 -12.25
CA ILE A 533 10.77 -22.24 -11.37
C ILE A 533 9.72 -23.19 -10.78
N ASP A 534 9.83 -24.47 -11.12
CA ASP A 534 8.89 -25.53 -10.70
C ASP A 534 8.92 -25.80 -9.18
N ASP A 535 10.08 -25.60 -8.54
CA ASP A 535 10.23 -25.74 -7.09
C ASP A 535 9.91 -24.41 -6.38
N THR A 536 8.77 -24.39 -5.69
CA THR A 536 8.26 -23.22 -4.97
C THR A 536 9.21 -22.71 -3.88
N SER A 537 10.07 -23.56 -3.33
CA SER A 537 11.05 -23.15 -2.32
C SER A 537 12.21 -22.35 -2.91
N LEU A 538 12.57 -22.60 -4.17
CA LEU A 538 13.73 -21.99 -4.85
C LEU A 538 13.40 -20.73 -5.65
N GLN A 539 12.13 -20.29 -5.65
CA GLN A 539 11.68 -19.12 -6.39
C GLN A 539 12.37 -17.82 -5.93
N ASP A 540 12.69 -17.70 -4.65
CA ASP A 540 13.26 -16.49 -4.05
C ASP A 540 14.80 -16.48 -3.98
N LYS A 541 15.47 -17.50 -4.54
CA LYS A 541 16.92 -17.68 -4.38
C LYS A 541 17.74 -16.45 -4.78
N GLU A 542 17.37 -15.79 -5.89
CA GLU A 542 18.11 -14.64 -6.42
C GLU A 542 17.93 -13.40 -5.52
N CYS A 543 16.69 -13.18 -5.05
CA CYS A 543 16.34 -12.11 -4.14
C CYS A 543 17.06 -12.22 -2.80
N ILE A 544 17.08 -13.42 -2.21
CA ILE A 544 17.74 -13.69 -0.93
C ILE A 544 19.26 -13.53 -1.07
N LEU A 545 19.86 -14.14 -2.11
CA LEU A 545 21.30 -14.03 -2.36
C LEU A 545 21.73 -12.58 -2.57
N ALA A 546 20.95 -11.77 -3.30
CA ALA A 546 21.24 -10.35 -3.48
C ALA A 546 21.18 -9.57 -2.16
N SER A 547 20.16 -9.84 -1.34
CA SER A 547 19.99 -9.22 -0.02
C SER A 547 21.19 -9.50 0.89
N LEU A 548 21.58 -10.78 1.00
CA LEU A 548 22.75 -11.21 1.80
C LEU A 548 24.07 -10.68 1.22
N ASN A 549 24.17 -10.59 -0.11
CA ASN A 549 25.33 -10.01 -0.77
C ASN A 549 25.53 -8.54 -0.39
N ILE A 550 24.46 -7.74 -0.41
CA ILE A 550 24.50 -6.32 -0.01
C ILE A 550 24.84 -6.18 1.48
N LYS A 551 24.16 -6.95 2.35
CA LYS A 551 24.41 -6.93 3.80
C LYS A 551 25.86 -7.25 4.18
N SER A 552 26.55 -8.07 3.39
CA SER A 552 27.95 -8.46 3.62
C SER A 552 28.99 -7.54 2.95
N MET A 553 28.58 -6.46 2.29
CA MET A 553 29.52 -5.47 1.74
C MET A 553 30.10 -4.57 2.84
N GLN A 554 31.35 -4.16 2.66
CA GLN A 554 32.03 -3.15 3.49
C GLN A 554 32.41 -1.94 2.64
N PHE A 555 32.37 -0.76 3.24
CA PHE A 555 32.64 0.51 2.58
C PHE A 555 33.66 1.33 3.36
N ASP A 556 34.55 2.00 2.64
CA ASP A 556 35.55 2.88 3.23
C ASP A 556 34.98 4.31 3.38
N ASP A 557 35.15 4.92 4.55
CA ASP A 557 34.65 6.26 4.88
C ASP A 557 35.26 7.40 4.04
N SER A 558 36.25 7.11 3.20
CA SER A 558 36.95 8.07 2.34
C SER A 558 36.05 8.77 1.32
N ILE A 559 34.90 8.20 0.93
CA ILE A 559 33.99 8.86 -0.04
C ILE A 559 33.21 10.01 0.62
N GLY A 560 32.85 9.91 1.91
CA GLY A 560 32.21 11.00 2.65
C GLY A 560 33.13 12.21 2.84
N VAL A 561 34.45 12.00 2.80
CA VAL A 561 35.47 13.06 2.90
C VAL A 561 35.64 13.81 1.58
N LEU A 562 35.43 13.17 0.43
CA LEU A 562 35.58 13.82 -0.88
C LEU A 562 34.46 14.84 -1.19
N GLN A 563 33.26 14.68 -0.61
CA GLN A 563 32.22 15.71 -0.66
C GLN A 563 32.60 17.00 0.09
N ALA A 564 33.55 16.94 1.05
CA ALA A 564 34.00 18.13 1.77
C ALA A 564 35.01 18.98 0.97
N ASN A 565 35.62 18.43 -0.08
CA ASN A 565 36.70 19.09 -0.83
C ASN A 565 36.29 19.67 -2.20
N SER A 566 35.00 19.65 -2.55
CA SER A 566 34.52 20.28 -3.81
C SER A 566 34.27 21.79 -3.70
N GLN A 567 34.56 22.41 -2.55
CA GLN A 567 34.74 23.86 -2.45
C GLN A 567 36.18 24.21 -2.04
N GLY A 568 36.94 24.73 -3.00
CA GLY A 568 38.10 25.58 -2.72
C GLY A 568 39.40 24.85 -2.42
N PHE A 569 40.25 24.77 -3.45
CA PHE A 569 41.69 24.64 -3.32
C PHE A 569 42.24 25.66 -2.29
N THR A 570 42.91 25.21 -1.24
CA THR A 570 43.67 26.09 -0.33
C THR A 570 45.17 25.84 -0.52
N PRO A 571 46.00 26.87 -0.77
CA PRO A 571 47.44 26.69 -0.92
C PRO A 571 48.13 26.43 0.43
N PRO A 572 49.35 25.85 0.43
CA PRO A 572 50.04 25.44 1.65
C PRO A 572 50.58 26.65 2.42
N GLY A 573 50.26 26.77 3.71
CA GLY A 573 50.94 27.71 4.61
C GLY A 573 50.07 28.52 5.58
N MET A 574 48.97 28.00 6.11
CA MET A 574 48.21 28.71 7.16
C MET A 574 47.76 27.77 8.28
N ASP A 575 48.37 27.96 9.45
CA ASP A 575 48.14 27.19 10.67
C ASP A 575 46.72 27.42 11.22
N ARG A 576 46.01 26.32 11.50
CA ARG A 576 44.73 26.33 12.22
C ARG A 576 44.97 26.35 13.71
N SER A 577 44.59 27.43 14.38
CA SER A 577 44.27 27.41 15.81
C SER A 577 42.97 28.17 16.06
N SER A 578 42.10 27.54 16.86
CA SER A 578 40.83 28.02 17.47
C SER A 578 39.53 27.45 16.85
N PRO A 579 38.78 26.62 17.59
CA PRO A 579 37.36 26.36 17.37
C PRO A 579 36.53 27.32 18.23
N ASP A 580 35.67 28.14 17.62
CA ASP A 580 34.34 28.47 18.16
C ASP A 580 33.60 29.50 17.29
N ASN A 581 32.31 29.22 17.11
CA ASN A 581 31.24 30.13 16.68
C ASN A 581 31.30 30.72 15.26
N SER A 582 30.69 29.99 14.30
CA SER A 582 29.91 30.63 13.23
C SER A 582 28.67 29.78 12.86
N PRO A 583 27.49 30.40 12.63
CA PRO A 583 26.26 29.69 12.35
C PRO A 583 26.16 29.43 10.85
N VAL A 584 26.55 28.24 10.42
CA VAL A 584 26.29 27.75 9.05
C VAL A 584 25.33 26.57 9.17
N HIS A 585 24.20 26.68 8.46
CA HIS A 585 23.11 25.70 8.39
C HIS A 585 23.55 24.25 8.58
N GLY A 586 23.10 23.65 9.69
CA GLY A 586 23.25 22.23 9.97
C GLY A 586 22.33 21.40 9.09
N LEU A 587 22.86 20.91 7.96
CA LEU A 587 22.47 19.59 7.47
C LEU A 587 23.10 18.58 8.41
N ALA A 588 22.29 17.98 9.29
CA ALA A 588 22.72 16.85 10.10
C ALA A 588 23.31 15.78 9.16
N ARG A 589 24.60 15.48 9.34
CA ARG A 589 25.30 14.45 8.57
C ARG A 589 24.60 13.11 8.80
N GLN A 590 24.09 12.49 7.74
CA GLN A 590 23.79 11.05 7.75
C GLN A 590 25.08 10.32 8.18
N PRO A 591 25.04 9.44 9.21
CA PRO A 591 26.20 8.65 9.56
C PRO A 591 26.63 7.83 8.35
N SER A 592 27.92 7.89 8.01
CA SER A 592 28.48 7.13 6.88
C SER A 592 28.21 5.64 7.12
N ILE A 593 27.46 5.00 6.22
CA ILE A 593 27.20 3.57 6.29
C ILE A 593 28.50 2.83 5.91
N THR A 594 29.24 2.38 6.92
CA THR A 594 30.50 1.63 6.78
C THR A 594 30.27 0.14 6.51
N THR A 595 29.14 -0.39 6.98
CA THR A 595 28.74 -1.80 6.81
C THR A 595 27.43 -1.92 6.04
N GLY A 596 27.38 -2.84 5.08
CA GLY A 596 26.20 -3.09 4.26
C GLY A 596 24.98 -3.57 5.05
N ALA A 597 25.17 -4.07 6.27
CA ALA A 597 24.08 -4.49 7.15
C ALA A 597 23.11 -3.35 7.53
N ASN A 598 23.56 -2.10 7.47
CA ASN A 598 22.75 -0.91 7.79
C ASN A 598 22.11 -0.27 6.55
N ILE A 599 22.30 -0.84 5.35
CA ILE A 599 21.65 -0.34 4.13
C ILE A 599 20.16 -0.69 4.19
N PRO A 600 19.24 0.27 4.01
CA PRO A 600 17.82 -0.02 3.90
C PRO A 600 17.53 -0.85 2.65
N ILE A 601 17.02 -2.07 2.85
CA ILE A 601 16.68 -3.00 1.78
C ILE A 601 15.24 -3.45 1.98
N ILE A 602 14.46 -3.50 0.90
CA ILE A 602 13.18 -4.18 0.83
C ILE A 602 13.21 -5.23 -0.27
N THR A 603 12.92 -6.47 0.09
CA THR A 603 13.01 -7.63 -0.79
C THR A 603 11.61 -8.22 -1.01
N GLU A 604 11.23 -8.35 -2.28
CA GLU A 604 10.04 -9.09 -2.65
C GLU A 604 10.27 -10.59 -2.47
N LEU A 605 9.33 -11.25 -1.79
CA LEU A 605 9.30 -12.70 -1.62
C LEU A 605 7.99 -13.27 -2.16
N VAL A 606 8.09 -14.46 -2.75
CA VAL A 606 6.96 -15.27 -3.18
C VAL A 606 6.51 -16.19 -2.06
N ASN A 607 7.46 -16.91 -1.46
CA ASN A 607 7.14 -17.88 -0.44
C ASN A 607 7.38 -17.29 0.97
N ASP A 608 6.33 -17.28 1.77
CA ASP A 608 6.35 -16.76 3.14
C ASP A 608 7.43 -17.44 3.99
N SER A 609 7.68 -18.75 3.82
CA SER A 609 8.67 -19.49 4.61
C SER A 609 10.11 -19.07 4.34
N ASN A 610 10.37 -18.40 3.21
CA ASN A 610 11.71 -17.99 2.83
C ASN A 610 12.15 -16.69 3.53
N VAL A 611 11.23 -16.01 4.23
CA VAL A 611 11.52 -14.75 4.93
C VAL A 611 12.63 -14.89 5.98
N GLN A 612 12.69 -16.04 6.65
CA GLN A 612 13.69 -16.36 7.69
C GLN A 612 15.14 -16.29 7.19
N PHE A 613 15.37 -16.42 5.87
CA PHE A 613 16.72 -16.40 5.31
C PHE A 613 17.30 -14.98 5.12
N LEU A 614 16.50 -13.93 5.37
CA LEU A 614 16.94 -12.55 5.15
C LEU A 614 17.77 -12.00 6.31
N ASP A 615 17.48 -12.38 7.56
CA ASP A 615 18.19 -11.96 8.77
C ASP A 615 18.78 -13.17 9.49
N GLN A 616 20.09 -13.13 9.78
CA GLN A 616 20.83 -14.26 10.37
C GLN A 616 20.85 -14.24 11.91
N ASP A 617 20.52 -13.10 12.50
CA ASP A 617 20.41 -12.83 13.94
C ASP A 617 18.97 -13.00 14.45
N ASP A 618 18.11 -13.62 13.64
CA ASP A 618 16.73 -13.90 13.99
C ASP A 618 16.65 -15.26 14.70
N ASP A 619 16.05 -15.28 15.89
CA ASP A 619 15.87 -16.50 16.71
C ASP A 619 14.47 -17.12 16.46
N ASP A 620 13.71 -16.63 15.48
CA ASP A 620 12.35 -17.07 15.17
C ASP A 620 12.29 -18.54 14.71
N ASP A 621 11.30 -19.29 15.20
CA ASP A 621 11.05 -20.67 14.79
C ASP A 621 10.61 -20.74 13.31
N PRO A 622 10.97 -21.80 12.55
CA PRO A 622 10.55 -21.96 11.15
C PRO A 622 9.03 -22.00 10.93
N ASP A 623 8.26 -22.33 11.97
CA ASP A 623 6.80 -22.38 11.97
C ASP A 623 6.13 -21.03 12.31
N THR A 624 6.94 -19.97 12.52
CA THR A 624 6.46 -18.63 12.83
C THR A 624 5.69 -18.04 11.65
N GLU A 625 4.50 -17.49 11.90
CA GLU A 625 3.73 -16.82 10.85
C GLU A 625 4.50 -15.60 10.31
N LEU A 626 4.40 -15.34 9.00
CA LEU A 626 5.11 -14.25 8.32
C LEU A 626 5.07 -12.92 9.07
N TYR A 627 3.90 -12.53 9.59
CA TYR A 627 3.72 -11.23 10.23
C TYR A 627 4.47 -11.08 11.56
N LEU A 628 4.84 -12.18 12.21
CA LEU A 628 5.61 -12.19 13.46
C LEU A 628 7.11 -12.15 13.22
N THR A 629 7.56 -12.48 12.00
CA THR A 629 8.99 -12.55 11.68
C THR A 629 9.65 -11.18 11.71
N GLN A 630 10.90 -11.12 12.18
CA GLN A 630 11.64 -9.88 12.28
C GLN A 630 11.78 -9.12 10.94
N PRO A 631 12.12 -9.76 9.80
CA PRO A 631 12.27 -9.04 8.53
C PRO A 631 10.97 -8.38 8.07
N PHE A 632 9.83 -9.04 8.30
CA PHE A 632 8.53 -8.47 8.01
C PHE A 632 8.21 -7.31 8.95
N ALA A 633 8.36 -7.49 10.27
CA ALA A 633 8.09 -6.43 11.25
C ALA A 633 8.96 -5.18 11.06
N CYS A 634 10.18 -5.36 10.54
CA CYS A 634 11.10 -4.27 10.21
C CYS A 634 10.83 -3.62 8.84
N GLY A 635 9.99 -4.23 8.01
CA GLY A 635 9.72 -3.77 6.64
C GLY A 635 10.85 -3.99 5.66
N THR A 636 11.69 -5.01 5.89
CA THR A 636 12.75 -5.42 4.96
C THR A 636 12.30 -6.52 4.00
N ALA A 637 11.17 -7.16 4.28
CA ALA A 637 10.54 -8.16 3.44
C ALA A 637 9.11 -7.73 3.04
N PHE A 638 8.70 -8.06 1.83
CA PHE A 638 7.31 -7.93 1.39
C PHE A 638 6.88 -9.19 0.62
N ALA A 639 5.91 -9.92 1.16
CA ALA A 639 5.34 -11.10 0.52
C ALA A 639 4.02 -10.76 -0.20
N VAL A 640 3.81 -11.37 -1.37
CA VAL A 640 2.58 -11.17 -2.15
C VAL A 640 1.34 -11.79 -1.49
N SER A 641 1.51 -12.81 -0.65
CA SER A 641 0.48 -13.50 0.14
C SER A 641 -0.36 -12.54 0.98
N VAL A 642 0.26 -11.47 1.48
CA VAL A 642 -0.40 -10.39 2.24
C VAL A 642 -1.58 -9.82 1.46
N LEU A 643 -1.48 -9.69 0.13
CA LEU A 643 -2.53 -9.11 -0.70
C LEU A 643 -3.77 -10.02 -0.83
N ASP A 644 -3.69 -11.30 -0.46
CA ASP A 644 -4.85 -12.21 -0.46
C ASP A 644 -5.90 -11.77 0.57
N SER A 645 -5.46 -11.26 1.73
CA SER A 645 -6.35 -10.74 2.77
C SER A 645 -7.23 -9.60 2.27
N LEU A 646 -6.72 -8.83 1.29
CA LEU A 646 -7.42 -7.69 0.72
C LEU A 646 -8.68 -8.09 -0.05
N MET A 647 -8.75 -9.30 -0.58
CA MET A 647 -9.97 -9.83 -1.21
C MET A 647 -11.12 -9.87 -0.19
N SER A 648 -10.84 -10.40 1.01
CA SER A 648 -11.84 -10.44 2.08
C SER A 648 -12.16 -9.05 2.60
N ALA A 649 -11.15 -8.20 2.84
CA ALA A 649 -11.34 -6.84 3.33
C ALA A 649 -12.20 -6.00 2.37
N THR A 650 -11.97 -6.12 1.06
CA THR A 650 -12.74 -5.42 0.02
C THR A 650 -14.19 -5.91 0.00
N TYR A 651 -14.44 -7.21 0.20
CA TYR A 651 -15.82 -7.73 0.29
C TYR A 651 -16.60 -7.07 1.43
N PHE A 652 -16.04 -7.02 2.65
CA PHE A 652 -16.72 -6.44 3.80
C PHE A 652 -16.81 -4.91 3.73
N ASN A 653 -15.83 -4.25 3.11
CA ASN A 653 -15.76 -2.80 3.01
C ASN A 653 -15.13 -2.37 1.68
N ASP A 654 -16.00 -2.00 0.73
CA ASP A 654 -15.66 -1.49 -0.61
C ASP A 654 -14.74 -0.26 -0.59
N ASN A 655 -14.85 0.56 0.45
CA ASN A 655 -14.07 1.79 0.55
C ASN A 655 -12.60 1.56 0.94
N ILE A 656 -12.24 0.41 1.52
CA ILE A 656 -10.87 0.11 1.97
C ILE A 656 -9.91 0.04 0.79
N LEU A 657 -10.30 -0.66 -0.29
CA LEU A 657 -9.47 -0.74 -1.49
C LEU A 657 -9.24 0.64 -2.09
N THR A 658 -10.29 1.47 -2.17
CA THR A 658 -10.19 2.82 -2.73
C THR A 658 -9.26 3.73 -1.89
N LEU A 659 -9.34 3.63 -0.55
CA LEU A 659 -8.45 4.35 0.36
C LEU A 659 -6.99 3.90 0.20
N ILE A 660 -6.74 2.59 0.21
CA ILE A 660 -5.39 2.02 0.04
C ILE A 660 -4.81 2.45 -1.30
N ARG A 661 -5.57 2.33 -2.39
CA ARG A 661 -5.12 2.78 -3.71
C ARG A 661 -4.79 4.26 -3.71
N THR A 662 -5.61 5.11 -3.10
CA THR A 662 -5.36 6.56 -3.01
C THR A 662 -4.07 6.87 -2.24
N LEU A 663 -3.83 6.16 -1.13
CA LEU A 663 -2.64 6.32 -0.29
C LEU A 663 -1.37 5.79 -0.98
N VAL A 664 -1.47 4.62 -1.60
CA VAL A 664 -0.33 3.84 -2.09
C VAL A 664 0.11 4.27 -3.49
N THR A 665 -0.82 4.53 -4.39
CA THR A 665 -0.51 4.86 -5.80
C THR A 665 -0.14 6.34 -6.00
N GLY A 666 -0.24 7.17 -4.97
CA GLY A 666 -0.05 8.61 -5.09
C GLY A 666 -1.22 9.32 -5.79
N GLY A 667 -2.42 8.72 -5.78
CA GLY A 667 -3.65 9.31 -6.30
C GLY A 667 -4.00 8.91 -7.74
N ALA A 668 -3.93 7.62 -8.07
CA ALA A 668 -4.49 7.12 -9.33
C ALA A 668 -6.01 7.31 -9.35
N THR A 669 -6.48 8.36 -10.02
CA THR A 669 -7.92 8.64 -10.17
C THR A 669 -8.54 7.76 -11.26
N PRO A 670 -9.85 7.51 -11.22
CA PRO A 670 -10.55 6.82 -12.31
C PRO A 670 -10.36 7.52 -13.68
N GLU A 671 -10.19 8.85 -13.68
CA GLU A 671 -9.86 9.62 -14.88
C GLU A 671 -8.51 9.21 -15.47
N LEU A 672 -7.49 9.04 -14.62
CA LEU A 672 -6.19 8.57 -15.07
C LEU A 672 -6.25 7.13 -15.58
N GLU A 673 -7.03 6.26 -14.93
CA GLU A 673 -7.25 4.89 -15.41
C GLU A 673 -7.87 4.87 -16.81
N ALA A 674 -8.87 5.73 -17.07
CA ALA A 674 -9.48 5.85 -18.39
C ALA A 674 -8.49 6.36 -19.45
N LEU A 675 -7.64 7.33 -19.12
CA LEU A 675 -6.60 7.82 -20.03
C LEU A 675 -5.55 6.76 -20.33
N ILE A 676 -5.14 5.98 -19.34
CA ILE A 676 -4.20 4.87 -19.55
C ILE A 676 -4.88 3.73 -20.33
N ALA A 677 -6.18 3.51 -20.15
CA ALA A 677 -6.94 2.52 -20.92
C ALA A 677 -6.96 2.82 -22.44
N GLU A 678 -6.97 4.10 -22.83
CA GLU A 678 -6.98 4.49 -24.24
C GLU A 678 -5.61 4.34 -24.92
N GLU A 679 -4.52 4.69 -24.24
CA GLU A 679 -3.20 4.84 -24.88
C GLU A 679 -2.05 4.07 -24.24
N ASN A 680 -2.32 3.41 -23.11
CA ASN A 680 -1.32 2.74 -22.26
C ASN A 680 -0.09 3.60 -21.90
N ALA A 681 -0.23 4.94 -21.95
CA ALA A 681 0.86 5.88 -21.73
C ALA A 681 0.40 7.11 -20.93
N LEU A 682 1.33 7.71 -20.19
CA LEU A 682 1.07 8.94 -19.43
C LEU A 682 1.24 10.17 -20.31
N ARG A 683 0.16 10.91 -20.54
CA ARG A 683 0.18 12.10 -21.42
C ARG A 683 0.57 13.35 -20.66
N GLY A 684 1.44 14.17 -21.27
CA GLY A 684 1.86 15.46 -20.71
C GLY A 684 0.80 16.55 -20.86
N GLY A 685 0.46 17.21 -19.75
CA GLY A 685 -0.53 18.28 -19.65
C GLY A 685 0.09 19.67 -19.50
N TYR A 686 -0.68 20.70 -19.86
CA TYR A 686 -0.36 22.07 -19.49
C TYR A 686 -0.76 22.33 -18.03
N SER A 687 0.04 23.11 -17.32
CA SER A 687 -0.28 23.49 -15.94
C SER A 687 -1.40 24.53 -15.93
N THR A 688 -2.56 24.15 -15.42
CA THR A 688 -3.70 25.04 -15.18
C THR A 688 -3.88 25.22 -13.67
N PRO A 689 -4.61 26.27 -13.21
CA PRO A 689 -4.91 26.41 -11.80
C PRO A 689 -5.60 25.18 -11.19
N GLN A 690 -6.43 24.47 -11.97
CA GLN A 690 -7.09 23.23 -11.53
C GLN A 690 -6.09 22.07 -11.38
N THR A 691 -5.20 21.86 -12.35
CA THR A 691 -4.21 20.76 -12.26
C THR A 691 -3.18 21.02 -11.18
N LEU A 692 -2.84 22.29 -10.90
CA LEU A 692 -1.99 22.66 -9.77
C LEU A 692 -2.67 22.47 -8.41
N ALA A 693 -3.99 22.63 -8.31
CA ALA A 693 -4.74 22.36 -7.09
C ALA A 693 -4.82 20.85 -6.77
N ASN A 694 -4.80 19.98 -7.77
CA ASN A 694 -4.75 18.52 -7.58
C ASN A 694 -3.47 18.02 -6.88
N ARG A 695 -2.44 18.87 -6.78
CA ARG A 695 -1.18 18.59 -6.10
C ARG A 695 -1.28 18.75 -4.59
N ASP A 696 -2.29 19.48 -4.10
CA ASP A 696 -2.54 19.74 -2.68
C ASP A 696 -3.14 18.51 -2.01
N ARG A 697 -2.30 17.48 -1.89
CA ARG A 697 -2.61 16.19 -1.27
C ARG A 697 -1.53 15.87 -0.27
N CYS A 698 -1.91 15.18 0.80
CA CYS A 698 -0.93 14.73 1.76
C CYS A 698 0.06 13.72 1.14
N ARG A 699 1.21 13.60 1.78
CA ARG A 699 2.22 12.59 1.46
C ARG A 699 2.66 11.88 2.73
N VAL A 700 3.05 10.62 2.59
CA VAL A 700 3.63 9.86 3.69
C VAL A 700 5.09 10.30 3.88
N ALA A 701 5.49 10.50 5.13
CA ALA A 701 6.85 10.80 5.52
C ALA A 701 7.19 10.21 6.89
N GLN A 702 8.49 10.13 7.18
CA GLN A 702 9.02 9.83 8.50
C GLN A 702 9.69 11.08 9.08
N LEU A 703 9.36 11.40 10.34
CA LEU A 703 9.97 12.48 11.09
C LEU A 703 10.87 11.90 12.17
N ALA A 704 12.13 12.30 12.20
CA ALA A 704 13.02 11.97 13.31
C ALA A 704 12.69 12.82 14.54
N LEU A 705 12.80 12.22 15.73
CA LEU A 705 12.62 12.95 17.00
C LEU A 705 13.92 13.51 17.56
N TYR A 706 15.09 13.06 17.13
CA TYR A 706 16.36 13.60 17.62
C TYR A 706 16.65 15.02 17.10
N ASP A 707 15.93 15.47 16.06
CA ASP A 707 16.03 16.80 15.50
C ASP A 707 14.65 17.44 15.25
N GLY A 708 14.65 18.76 15.03
CA GLY A 708 13.43 19.50 14.69
C GLY A 708 12.57 19.95 15.88
N PRO A 709 11.33 20.40 15.59
CA PRO A 709 10.47 21.11 16.55
C PRO A 709 9.79 20.21 17.58
N PHE A 710 9.99 18.89 17.48
CA PHE A 710 9.41 17.88 18.37
C PHE A 710 10.47 17.16 19.23
N ALA A 711 11.73 17.56 19.14
CA ALA A 711 12.80 16.92 19.90
C ALA A 711 12.61 17.05 21.43
N ASP A 712 11.96 18.13 21.87
CA ASP A 712 11.56 18.35 23.26
C ASP A 712 10.58 17.29 23.79
N LEU A 713 9.79 16.67 22.90
CA LEU A 713 8.85 15.61 23.25
C LEU A 713 9.47 14.21 23.15
N GLY A 714 10.64 14.07 22.51
CA GLY A 714 11.32 12.79 22.35
C GLY A 714 11.94 12.27 23.66
N ASP A 715 12.27 13.16 24.61
CA ASP A 715 12.88 12.81 25.89
C ASP A 715 11.82 12.35 26.93
N GLY A 716 11.18 11.21 26.67
CA GLY A 716 10.20 10.59 27.58
C GLY A 716 8.81 11.24 27.56
N GLY A 717 8.48 11.99 26.51
CA GLY A 717 7.14 12.53 26.30
C GLY A 717 6.13 11.48 25.85
N CYS A 718 4.84 11.85 25.88
CA CYS A 718 3.75 10.98 25.43
C CYS A 718 3.48 11.15 23.93
N TYR A 719 3.20 10.04 23.23
CA TYR A 719 2.83 10.05 21.82
C TYR A 719 1.58 10.92 21.54
N GLY A 720 0.62 10.93 22.45
CA GLY A 720 -0.59 11.72 22.30
C GLY A 720 -0.37 13.23 22.29
N ASP A 721 0.62 13.73 23.05
CA ASP A 721 1.01 15.14 23.03
C ASP A 721 1.67 15.51 21.70
N LEU A 722 2.55 14.63 21.19
CA LEU A 722 3.14 14.77 19.86
C LEU A 722 2.06 14.82 18.77
N TYR A 723 1.11 13.88 18.79
CA TYR A 723 -0.01 13.84 17.85
C TYR A 723 -0.78 15.17 17.84
N CYS A 724 -1.17 15.67 19.01
CA CYS A 724 -1.93 16.91 19.13
C CYS A 724 -1.12 18.13 18.68
N LYS A 725 0.16 18.22 19.06
CA LYS A 725 1.05 19.33 18.70
C LYS A 725 1.32 19.36 17.19
N ALA A 726 1.59 18.21 16.57
CA ALA A 726 1.83 18.07 15.14
C ALA A 726 0.58 18.41 14.31
N LEU A 727 -0.59 17.93 14.73
CA LEU A 727 -1.86 18.19 14.05
C LEU A 727 -2.26 19.66 14.13
N LYS A 728 -2.17 20.30 15.30
CA LYS A 728 -2.53 21.72 15.48
C LYS A 728 -1.59 22.68 14.76
N THR A 729 -0.28 22.40 14.81
CA THR A 729 0.73 23.34 14.34
C THR A 729 0.98 23.21 12.85
N TYR A 730 0.97 21.99 12.32
CA TYR A 730 1.39 21.70 10.95
C TYR A 730 0.34 20.95 10.12
N ASN A 731 -0.83 20.61 10.70
CA ASN A 731 -1.83 19.72 10.09
C ASN A 731 -1.22 18.36 9.66
N MET A 732 -0.22 17.90 10.42
CA MET A 732 0.43 16.61 10.21
C MET A 732 -0.26 15.57 11.07
N LEU A 733 -0.71 14.50 10.44
CA LEU A 733 -1.37 13.40 11.14
C LEU A 733 -0.35 12.29 11.40
N CYS A 734 0.02 12.10 12.66
CA CYS A 734 0.87 10.98 13.09
C CYS A 734 0.02 9.71 13.20
N PHE A 735 0.50 8.58 12.68
CA PHE A 735 -0.26 7.33 12.68
C PHE A 735 0.54 6.09 13.09
N GLY A 736 1.83 6.25 13.41
CA GLY A 736 2.62 5.20 14.06
C GLY A 736 4.05 5.62 14.36
N ILE A 737 4.81 4.71 14.93
CA ILE A 737 6.22 4.85 15.33
C ILE A 737 7.04 3.77 14.61
N TYR A 738 8.27 4.10 14.26
CA TYR A 738 9.29 3.19 13.74
C TYR A 738 10.49 3.18 14.69
N ARG A 739 10.40 2.29 15.68
CA ARG A 739 11.26 2.25 16.87
C ARG A 739 12.43 1.29 16.66
N LEU A 740 13.61 1.63 17.16
CA LEU A 740 14.76 0.72 17.17
C LEU A 740 14.43 -0.55 17.97
N ARG A 741 14.77 -1.73 17.42
CA ARG A 741 14.48 -3.04 18.03
C ARG A 741 14.99 -3.11 19.46
N ASP A 742 16.25 -2.72 19.67
CA ASP A 742 16.96 -2.85 20.93
C ASP A 742 16.77 -1.62 21.86
N ALA A 743 15.86 -0.69 21.54
CA ALA A 743 15.65 0.54 22.34
C ALA A 743 15.11 0.28 23.76
N HIS A 744 14.42 -0.84 23.97
CA HIS A 744 13.89 -1.24 25.27
C HIS A 744 14.96 -1.87 26.18
N LEU A 745 16.11 -2.25 25.62
CA LEU A 745 17.20 -2.86 26.39
C LEU A 745 18.02 -1.80 27.12
N SER A 746 18.46 -2.13 28.34
CA SER A 746 19.28 -1.24 29.17
C SER A 746 20.72 -1.06 28.63
N THR A 747 21.19 -1.98 27.77
CA THR A 747 22.53 -1.96 27.19
C THR A 747 22.51 -1.37 25.77
N PRO A 748 23.35 -0.35 25.47
CA PRO A 748 23.43 0.21 24.12
C PRO A 748 23.86 -0.85 23.09
N SER A 749 22.99 -1.14 22.13
CA SER A 749 23.26 -2.03 20.99
C SER A 749 23.71 -1.24 19.76
N GLN A 750 24.49 -1.87 18.89
CA GLN A 750 24.85 -1.32 17.57
C GLN A 750 23.80 -1.67 16.50
N CYS A 751 22.73 -2.40 16.85
CA CYS A 751 21.67 -2.76 15.93
C CYS A 751 20.89 -1.51 15.48
N THR A 752 20.82 -1.30 14.16
CA THR A 752 20.11 -0.18 13.54
C THR A 752 18.70 -0.55 13.07
N LYS A 753 18.31 -1.83 13.24
CA LYS A 753 17.00 -2.33 12.82
C LYS A 753 15.89 -1.69 13.62
N ARG A 754 14.81 -1.36 12.93
CA ARG A 754 13.63 -0.73 13.50
C ARG A 754 12.39 -1.53 13.14
N TYR A 755 11.42 -1.58 14.04
CA TYR A 755 10.13 -2.24 13.82
C TYR A 755 8.98 -1.25 13.91
N VAL A 756 7.85 -1.65 13.34
CA VAL A 756 6.65 -0.81 13.20
C VAL A 756 5.75 -0.90 14.44
N ILE A 757 5.26 0.24 14.92
CA ILE A 757 4.19 0.30 15.93
C ILE A 757 3.07 1.17 15.35
N THR A 758 1.92 0.56 15.08
CA THR A 758 0.78 1.24 14.46
C THR A 758 -0.18 1.75 15.54
N ASN A 759 -0.66 3.00 15.40
CA ASN A 759 -1.66 3.60 16.29
C ASN A 759 -1.38 3.36 17.80
N PRO A 760 -0.22 3.78 18.33
CA PRO A 760 0.08 3.61 19.74
C PRO A 760 -0.90 4.40 20.63
N PRO A 761 -1.13 3.95 21.88
CA PRO A 761 -1.98 4.66 22.84
C PRO A 761 -1.48 6.08 23.14
N TYR A 762 -2.37 6.93 23.67
CA TYR A 762 -2.05 8.32 24.01
C TYR A 762 -0.84 8.45 24.95
N GLU A 763 -0.81 7.62 26.00
CA GLU A 763 0.23 7.63 27.05
C GLU A 763 1.52 6.89 26.64
N PHE A 764 1.63 6.43 25.39
CA PHE A 764 2.78 5.66 24.95
C PHE A 764 4.06 6.51 24.99
N GLU A 765 5.07 6.04 25.70
CA GLU A 765 6.33 6.76 25.90
C GLU A 765 7.16 6.80 24.62
N LEU A 766 7.67 7.98 24.28
CA LEU A 766 8.55 8.23 23.14
C LEU A 766 10.02 8.11 23.54
N VAL A 767 10.85 7.70 22.58
CA VAL A 767 12.31 7.64 22.72
C VAL A 767 12.94 8.60 21.69
N PRO A 768 14.04 9.33 22.00
CA PRO A 768 14.59 10.34 21.09
C PRO A 768 15.03 9.79 19.72
N THR A 769 15.37 8.50 19.68
CA THR A 769 15.78 7.82 18.46
C THR A 769 14.61 7.42 17.57
N ASP A 770 13.35 7.57 17.99
CA ASP A 770 12.19 7.14 17.22
C ASP A 770 12.03 7.93 15.92
N LEU A 771 11.51 7.25 14.90
CA LEU A 771 11.01 7.88 13.68
C LEU A 771 9.49 7.77 13.67
N ILE A 772 8.78 8.83 13.32
CA ILE A 772 7.31 8.91 13.41
C ILE A 772 6.71 8.89 12.01
N PHE A 773 5.82 7.94 11.76
CA PHE A 773 5.04 7.91 10.52
C PHE A 773 3.98 9.02 10.56
N CYS A 774 3.99 9.88 9.54
CA CYS A 774 3.04 10.98 9.45
C CYS A 774 2.57 11.27 8.03
N LEU A 775 1.39 11.88 7.93
CA LEU A 775 0.84 12.43 6.70
C LEU A 775 1.09 13.93 6.67
N MET A 776 2.09 14.36 5.91
CA MET A 776 2.44 15.77 5.76
C MET A 776 1.60 16.44 4.66
N GLN A 777 1.16 17.68 4.90
CA GLN A 777 0.55 18.50 3.87
C GLN A 777 1.56 18.93 2.81
N PHE A 778 1.06 19.30 1.63
CA PHE A 778 1.89 19.90 0.59
C PHE A 778 2.21 21.36 0.95
N ASP A 779 3.49 21.73 1.01
CA ASP A 779 3.90 23.11 1.28
C ASP A 779 4.09 23.90 -0.03
N HIS A 780 3.26 24.93 -0.26
CA HIS A 780 3.38 25.81 -1.42
C HIS A 780 4.60 26.76 -1.34
N ASN A 781 5.12 27.04 -0.14
CA ASN A 781 6.15 28.07 0.08
C ASN A 781 7.58 27.58 -0.19
N ALA A 782 7.83 26.27 -0.12
CA ALA A 782 9.13 25.66 -0.44
C ALA A 782 9.61 25.95 -1.88
N SER A 783 8.69 26.31 -2.79
CA SER A 783 9.00 26.71 -4.17
C SER A 783 9.53 28.15 -4.28
N GLN A 784 9.08 29.06 -3.41
CA GLN A 784 9.34 30.50 -3.51
C GLN A 784 10.57 30.95 -2.70
N SER A 785 10.89 30.22 -1.63
CA SER A 785 12.00 30.55 -0.71
C SER A 785 13.39 30.46 -1.36
N ARG A 786 13.56 29.77 -2.49
CA ARG A 786 14.82 29.77 -3.27
C ARG A 786 14.87 30.72 -4.45
N ALA A 787 13.73 31.12 -5.04
CA ALA A 787 13.70 32.11 -6.11
C ALA A 787 14.11 33.52 -5.61
N SER A 788 13.93 33.79 -4.32
CA SER A 788 14.38 35.01 -3.65
C SER A 788 15.88 34.99 -3.26
N LEU A 789 16.53 33.82 -3.25
CA LEU A 789 17.97 33.68 -2.96
C LEU A 789 18.85 33.72 -4.21
N SER A 790 18.28 33.65 -5.43
CA SER A 790 19.01 33.74 -6.69
C SER A 790 19.07 35.16 -7.29
N HIS A 791 18.55 36.19 -6.61
CA HIS A 791 18.54 37.58 -7.08
C HIS A 791 19.09 38.61 -6.06
N SER A 792 20.16 38.26 -5.35
CA SER A 792 20.95 39.26 -4.61
C SER A 792 22.45 39.05 -4.79
N SER A 793 22.92 39.28 -6.01
CA SER A 793 24.33 39.48 -6.31
C SER A 793 24.49 40.68 -7.26
N HIS A 794 25.09 41.74 -6.72
CA HIS A 794 25.59 42.97 -7.35
C HIS A 794 24.60 44.05 -7.83
N SER A 795 24.57 45.17 -7.11
CA SER A 795 25.14 46.42 -7.65
C SER A 795 25.43 47.42 -6.53
N SER A 796 26.73 47.66 -6.33
CA SER A 796 27.27 48.78 -5.57
C SER A 796 27.61 49.89 -6.56
N HIS A 797 26.83 50.97 -6.60
CA HIS A 797 27.32 52.29 -6.98
C HIS A 797 26.55 53.41 -6.28
N SER A 798 27.33 54.25 -5.62
CA SER A 798 26.98 55.41 -4.81
C SER A 798 26.28 56.54 -5.58
N SER A 799 25.32 57.21 -4.95
CA SER A 799 25.20 58.66 -5.09
C SER A 799 24.73 59.31 -3.79
N SER A 800 25.51 60.31 -3.37
CA SER A 800 25.39 61.08 -2.14
C SER A 800 24.39 62.23 -2.28
N LYS A 801 23.44 62.39 -1.35
CA LYS A 801 22.87 63.69 -0.97
C LYS A 801 22.54 63.75 0.53
N LYS A 802 23.00 64.84 1.15
CA LYS A 802 22.87 65.25 2.57
C LYS A 802 21.46 65.74 2.93
N SER A 803 21.04 65.53 4.18
CA SER A 803 20.38 66.51 5.10
C SER A 803 20.06 65.81 6.44
N SER A 804 20.81 66.10 7.52
CA SER A 804 20.47 66.96 8.68
C SER A 804 19.35 66.40 9.59
N SER A 805 19.68 65.75 10.72
CA SER A 805 19.73 66.31 12.11
C SER A 805 18.35 66.27 12.81
N VAL A 806 18.12 65.74 14.02
CA VAL A 806 18.57 66.21 15.35
C VAL A 806 17.98 65.32 16.50
N HIS A 807 18.75 65.14 17.58
CA HIS A 807 18.47 64.81 19.01
C HIS A 807 17.85 63.48 19.49
N SER A 808 18.60 62.75 20.33
CA SER A 808 18.41 62.80 21.81
C SER A 808 19.54 62.09 22.58
N ILE A 809 20.02 62.75 23.65
CA ILE A 809 20.90 62.31 24.76
C ILE A 809 20.31 63.04 26.01
N PRO A 810 20.59 62.76 27.32
CA PRO A 810 21.34 61.68 27.96
C PRO A 810 20.66 61.00 29.18
N ALA A 811 21.35 59.96 29.66
CA ALA A 811 21.24 59.33 30.96
C ALA A 811 21.42 60.28 32.17
N SER A 812 20.79 59.95 33.31
CA SER A 812 21.43 60.03 34.63
C SER A 812 20.62 59.35 35.75
N ALA A 813 21.38 58.86 36.74
CA ALA A 813 21.08 58.75 38.17
C ALA A 813 20.35 57.50 38.75
N ASN A 814 21.18 56.69 39.43
CA ASN A 814 21.04 56.24 40.82
C ASN A 814 19.66 55.75 41.33
N ARG A 815 19.59 54.46 41.68
CA ARG A 815 19.30 54.08 43.08
C ARG A 815 19.63 52.62 43.41
N GLN A 816 20.15 52.48 44.62
CA GLN A 816 20.51 51.26 45.33
C GLN A 816 19.27 50.38 45.59
N ASN A 817 19.43 49.05 45.51
CA ASN A 817 19.14 48.19 46.67
C ASN A 817 19.67 46.76 46.46
N ARG A 818 20.33 46.27 47.51
CA ARG A 818 20.97 44.96 47.66
C ARG A 818 20.26 44.20 48.77
N ALA A 819 19.98 42.91 48.58
CA ALA A 819 19.83 41.91 49.64
C ALA A 819 20.20 40.52 49.04
N LYS A 820 21.40 39.99 49.31
CA LYS A 820 21.73 38.93 50.30
C LYS A 820 21.01 37.59 50.03
N ALA A 821 21.62 36.60 49.41
CA ALA A 821 22.62 35.63 49.91
C ALA A 821 22.05 34.55 50.87
N ARG A 822 22.13 33.26 50.47
CA ARG A 822 22.62 32.15 51.33
C ARG A 822 22.74 30.82 50.57
N ASP A 823 23.98 30.36 50.45
CA ASP A 823 24.39 28.94 50.40
C ASP A 823 24.24 28.31 51.79
N THR A 824 23.93 27.02 51.86
CA THR A 824 24.41 26.10 52.90
C THR A 824 24.53 24.68 52.35
N ARG A 825 25.79 24.24 52.16
CA ARG A 825 26.20 22.84 52.23
C ARG A 825 26.26 22.44 53.71
N ASP A 826 25.81 21.24 54.06
CA ASP A 826 26.45 20.49 55.16
C ASP A 826 26.33 18.97 55.02
N LYS A 827 27.36 18.32 55.56
CA LYS A 827 27.80 16.92 55.41
C LYS A 827 27.17 15.96 56.43
N GLN A 828 27.06 14.68 56.09
CA GLN A 828 27.13 13.51 57.01
C GLN A 828 27.41 12.24 56.16
N LYS A 829 28.66 11.73 56.05
CA LYS A 829 29.35 10.67 56.82
C LYS A 829 28.60 9.33 57.06
N TYR A 830 29.00 8.33 56.25
CA TYR A 830 29.37 6.92 56.53
C TYR A 830 28.77 6.15 57.73
N VAL A 831 28.20 4.97 57.42
CA VAL A 831 28.45 3.69 58.14
C VAL A 831 28.51 2.54 57.13
N LEU A 832 29.58 1.73 57.24
CA LEU A 832 29.84 0.43 56.60
C LEU A 832 28.92 -0.65 57.19
N GLU A 833 28.51 -1.64 56.40
CA GLU A 833 28.70 -3.05 56.74
C GLU A 833 28.63 -3.94 55.51
N ASP A 834 29.38 -5.03 55.58
CA ASP A 834 30.03 -5.78 54.50
C ASP A 834 29.65 -7.26 54.66
N ARG A 835 29.58 -8.00 53.53
CA ARG A 835 29.60 -9.49 53.38
C ARG A 835 28.27 -10.24 53.63
N LEU A 836 27.90 -11.24 52.81
CA LEU A 836 28.68 -12.34 52.20
C LEU A 836 28.16 -12.69 50.81
#